data_AF-A0A7W8WCT7-F1
#
_entry.id   AF-A0A7W8WCT7-F1
#
_cell.length_a   1.000
_cell.length_b   1.000
_cell.length_c   1.000
_cell.angle_alpha   90.00
_cell.angle_beta   90.00
_cell.angle_gamma   90.00
#
_symmetry.space_group_name_H-M   'P 1'
#
loop_
_entity.id
_entity.type
_entity.pdbx_description
1 polymer ?
#
loop_
_entity_poly.entity_id
_entity_poly.type
_entity_poly.pdbx_seq_one_letter_code
_entity_poly.pdbx_strand_id
1 'polypeptide(L)'
;MPLNIPTTIPIDSEWKRMENRWALESPIGTALPPYTDTELRQELERWGTPVEGQAYIWDARANSPSRKVQSRVGNVVSRYSSRKMRRRLATESRKPEYGAVVRYDFDGTTREFYCQPPQVRLSVETERKLSDGSFTVYQAPTPYTPDILRITPYGVYIDEWKNERDLEKLAEKYPRRFFKDDDGTWRCPEREKHFGEMGFTFCLRSASENGAVFVSNLEFLDDFLSDKCAPLTDSAWHTIERITSASCPMTLGLLLTHAYPEQTPWNEALLVETPPNAFLVDDVYKAIAEQRLFVDLEYDDLGEPQDVVLCKSRAQLDALQFNRPVPKAVSEKIAFDVEIGTEFVLNGPPEVYEVSLVSMNSVHYFDQQSRNAGLMPVAEFERATFQREIILLSSQASTDERLSQINGLTDYQITEGKNRFLMVRDLEAGKQVRCNLSTRQIQRIRKKVRAAGESLPAQRRAATPERRRGGRCQVSQTQIDLIRTTTEWGNNPTNPGGRASYRKYRELSLDAKVDLVSRKTFYERRRKYIDRKARQGGRVTYNEEPATWYLHLEDKVNGGRPFHRVHIDHTKLDVFIAIRGKGGRIFRKRPWLTLIMDAETRAVLGFYLSIHAPSTVSCMMAIRAMVKMFRRTPSVIVVDNGKEFHSVAFDKLCDLLYITLQFRPAHQSRFGGVMERLFGTTNTELIHNLVGNTKALRNVRTVTRSVDPLRADLLGFAELHALLDEYFYRDYNLRIHPAHDHSPVEYMDLRFALTGRRLARLTPFDDYFYILTCIPPSKGSTRMLNKSMGVSISGVWYWADEFASRDVRPQKLEILIDMWDVSVVYALLDGRWVRCQSKLLMKYRKLTSVEWAYVIYEVRLRMRGEPDENLEKVLYAVISDHTLPDAASLTAATRQVYGSAQLIWDDSAAQRDPSIELPITTPAEAGPPDDDSVMRVPVPKPVHGHLKMNYDSLPTSRPV
;
A
#
# COMPACT_ATOMS: atom_id res chain seq x y z
N MET A 1 -20.40 -35.10 3.34
CA MET A 1 -20.14 -36.32 2.54
C MET A 1 -18.83 -36.09 1.79
N PRO A 2 -17.87 -37.03 1.70
CA PRO A 2 -16.68 -36.76 0.91
C PRO A 2 -17.08 -36.80 -0.56
N LEU A 3 -16.91 -35.67 -1.24
CA LEU A 3 -16.98 -35.57 -2.69
C LEU A 3 -15.68 -36.15 -3.25
N ASN A 4 -15.78 -37.21 -4.04
CA ASN A 4 -14.71 -37.55 -4.98
C ASN A 4 -14.72 -36.48 -6.06
N ILE A 5 -13.80 -35.52 -5.92
CA ILE A 5 -13.49 -34.57 -6.99
C ILE A 5 -12.71 -35.38 -8.04
N PRO A 6 -13.05 -35.30 -9.33
CA PRO A 6 -12.21 -35.86 -10.38
C PRO A 6 -10.82 -35.22 -10.28
N THR A 7 -9.83 -36.00 -9.85
CA THR A 7 -8.41 -35.64 -9.78
C THR A 7 -7.77 -35.70 -11.17
N THR A 8 -8.36 -35.04 -12.16
CA THR A 8 -7.60 -34.77 -13.39
C THR A 8 -6.94 -33.41 -13.19
N ILE A 9 -5.72 -33.47 -12.64
CA ILE A 9 -4.76 -32.37 -12.73
C ILE A 9 -4.67 -32.04 -14.23
N PRO A 10 -4.89 -30.79 -14.66
CA PRO A 10 -4.67 -30.42 -16.05
C PRO A 10 -3.25 -30.83 -16.44
N ILE A 11 -3.12 -31.62 -17.50
CA ILE A 11 -1.83 -32.11 -17.97
C ILE A 11 -1.01 -30.88 -18.34
N ASP A 12 0.13 -30.63 -17.69
CA ASP A 12 0.98 -29.49 -18.04
C ASP A 12 1.38 -29.54 -19.54
N SER A 13 1.43 -28.37 -20.22
CA SER A 13 1.99 -28.22 -21.57
C SER A 13 3.32 -28.94 -21.71
N GLU A 14 3.71 -29.37 -22.90
CA GLU A 14 5.07 -29.90 -23.13
C GLU A 14 6.17 -28.95 -22.62
N TRP A 15 6.08 -27.65 -22.95
CA TRP A 15 7.04 -26.67 -22.46
C TRP A 15 6.90 -26.38 -20.96
N LYS A 16 5.70 -26.44 -20.36
CA LYS A 16 5.51 -26.31 -18.90
C LYS A 16 6.12 -27.49 -18.15
N ARG A 17 5.97 -28.71 -18.66
CA ARG A 17 6.63 -29.91 -18.12
C ARG A 17 8.15 -29.80 -18.22
N MET A 18 8.66 -29.24 -19.30
CA MET A 18 10.09 -28.96 -19.45
C MET A 18 10.55 -27.89 -18.44
N GLU A 19 9.81 -26.79 -18.29
CA GLU A 19 10.12 -25.75 -17.30
C GLU A 19 10.05 -26.25 -15.88
N ASN A 20 9.03 -27.04 -15.52
CA ASN A 20 8.91 -27.65 -14.21
C ASN A 20 10.09 -28.60 -13.95
N ARG A 21 10.52 -29.35 -14.97
CA ARG A 21 11.73 -30.18 -14.88
C ARG A 21 12.99 -29.34 -14.68
N TRP A 22 13.16 -28.26 -15.43
CA TRP A 22 14.30 -27.36 -15.26
C TRP A 22 14.28 -26.65 -13.91
N ALA A 23 13.10 -26.29 -13.40
CA ALA A 23 12.94 -25.70 -12.08
C ALA A 23 13.23 -26.70 -10.96
N LEU A 24 13.05 -28.01 -11.19
CA LEU A 24 13.50 -29.06 -10.28
C LEU A 24 15.03 -29.26 -10.35
N GLU A 25 15.63 -29.14 -11.54
CA GLU A 25 17.08 -29.28 -11.77
C GLU A 25 17.89 -28.02 -11.42
N SER A 26 17.25 -26.85 -11.40
CA SER A 26 17.84 -25.54 -11.16
C SER A 26 16.85 -24.67 -10.39
N PRO A 27 16.69 -24.96 -9.08
CA PRO A 27 15.61 -24.37 -8.31
C PRO A 27 15.96 -22.93 -7.90
N ILE A 28 15.02 -22.20 -7.28
CA ILE A 28 15.18 -20.79 -6.88
C ILE A 28 16.50 -20.58 -6.12
N GLY A 29 17.37 -19.70 -6.61
CA GLY A 29 18.71 -19.58 -6.06
C GLY A 29 19.40 -18.29 -6.45
N THR A 30 20.70 -18.25 -6.21
CA THR A 30 21.52 -17.08 -6.56
C THR A 30 21.45 -16.79 -8.05
N ALA A 31 21.16 -15.54 -8.40
CA ALA A 31 20.92 -15.13 -9.78
C ALA A 31 22.14 -15.44 -10.66
N LEU A 32 21.97 -16.35 -11.63
CA LEU A 32 22.96 -16.58 -12.66
C LEU A 32 23.18 -15.28 -13.44
N PRO A 33 24.43 -14.83 -13.67
CA PRO A 33 24.67 -13.61 -14.42
C PRO A 33 24.16 -13.73 -15.87
N PRO A 34 23.83 -12.60 -16.53
CA PRO A 34 23.54 -12.56 -17.96
C PRO A 34 24.65 -13.19 -18.79
N TYR A 35 24.35 -13.69 -19.98
CA TYR A 35 25.40 -14.19 -20.86
C TYR A 35 26.35 -13.06 -21.25
N THR A 36 27.64 -13.39 -21.32
CA THR A 36 28.58 -12.58 -22.07
C THR A 36 28.24 -12.63 -23.56
N ASP A 37 28.67 -11.64 -24.33
CA ASP A 37 28.41 -11.61 -25.77
C ASP A 37 28.96 -12.83 -26.49
N THR A 38 30.07 -13.39 -26.00
CA THR A 38 30.69 -14.59 -26.55
C THR A 38 29.90 -15.84 -26.23
N GLU A 39 29.49 -16.02 -24.97
CA GLU A 39 28.66 -17.16 -24.55
C GLU A 39 27.33 -17.17 -25.30
N LEU A 40 26.65 -16.03 -25.41
CA LEU A 40 25.36 -15.95 -26.09
C LEU A 40 25.50 -16.33 -27.57
N ARG A 41 26.57 -15.91 -28.26
CA ARG A 41 26.79 -16.31 -29.66
C ARG A 41 26.96 -17.81 -29.82
N GLN A 42 27.67 -18.45 -28.90
CA GLN A 42 27.87 -19.91 -28.92
C GLN A 42 26.54 -20.65 -28.68
N GLU A 43 25.74 -20.18 -27.73
CA GLU A 43 24.41 -20.76 -27.47
C GLU A 43 23.45 -20.55 -28.64
N LEU A 44 23.43 -19.36 -29.27
CA LEU A 44 22.62 -19.10 -30.46
C LEU A 44 22.98 -20.00 -31.64
N GLU A 45 24.28 -20.29 -31.83
CA GLU A 45 24.74 -21.25 -32.83
C GLU A 45 24.32 -22.68 -32.47
N ARG A 46 24.48 -23.08 -31.21
CA ARG A 46 24.07 -24.40 -30.69
C ARG A 46 22.56 -24.64 -30.84
N TRP A 47 21.73 -23.63 -30.61
CA TRP A 47 20.28 -23.71 -30.79
C TRP A 47 19.85 -23.61 -32.26
N GLY A 48 20.77 -23.26 -33.17
CA GLY A 48 20.46 -23.04 -34.58
C GLY A 48 19.59 -21.81 -34.82
N THR A 49 19.72 -20.76 -33.99
CA THR A 49 18.87 -19.56 -34.08
C THR A 49 19.10 -18.81 -35.40
N PRO A 50 18.05 -18.58 -36.22
CA PRO A 50 18.14 -17.82 -37.48
C PRO A 50 18.70 -16.41 -37.31
N VAL A 51 19.30 -15.86 -38.38
CA VAL A 51 19.90 -14.50 -38.39
C VAL A 51 18.91 -13.42 -37.95
N GLU A 52 17.65 -13.51 -38.38
CA GLU A 52 16.60 -12.57 -37.98
C GLU A 52 16.33 -12.63 -36.47
N GLY A 53 16.26 -13.83 -35.90
CA GLY A 53 16.12 -14.03 -34.46
C GLY A 53 17.33 -13.50 -33.69
N GLN A 54 18.55 -13.76 -34.16
CA GLN A 54 19.74 -13.19 -33.53
C GLN A 54 19.71 -11.66 -33.52
N ALA A 55 19.35 -11.03 -34.65
CA ALA A 55 19.22 -9.59 -34.75
C ALA A 55 18.15 -9.04 -33.77
N TYR A 56 17.01 -9.72 -33.63
CA TYR A 56 15.96 -9.36 -32.68
C TYR A 56 16.46 -9.40 -31.22
N ILE A 57 17.25 -10.42 -30.85
CA ILE A 57 17.84 -10.53 -29.51
C ILE A 57 18.81 -9.39 -29.26
N TRP A 58 19.73 -9.12 -30.19
CA TRP A 58 20.71 -8.03 -30.04
C TRP A 58 20.02 -6.66 -29.93
N ASP A 59 18.96 -6.43 -30.72
CA ASP A 59 18.14 -5.22 -30.62
C ASP A 59 17.44 -5.14 -29.25
N ALA A 60 16.86 -6.25 -28.78
CA ALA A 60 16.26 -6.31 -27.46
C ALA A 60 17.26 -6.01 -26.33
N ARG A 61 18.49 -6.53 -26.43
CA ARG A 61 19.59 -6.26 -25.47
C ARG A 61 19.94 -4.77 -25.39
N ALA A 62 20.00 -4.11 -26.55
CA ALA A 62 20.39 -2.72 -26.64
C ALA A 62 19.25 -1.72 -26.32
N ASN A 63 18.03 -2.01 -26.79
CA ASN A 63 16.98 -1.00 -26.94
C ASN A 63 15.69 -1.28 -26.14
N SER A 64 15.58 -2.40 -25.43
CA SER A 64 14.40 -2.66 -24.59
C SER A 64 14.42 -1.84 -23.28
N PRO A 65 13.26 -1.32 -22.82
CA PRO A 65 11.93 -1.47 -23.42
C PRO A 65 11.74 -0.57 -24.66
N SER A 66 11.17 -1.15 -25.73
CA SER A 66 10.97 -0.46 -27.03
C SER A 66 9.89 0.63 -26.98
N ARG A 67 9.04 0.62 -25.94
CA ARG A 67 8.05 1.67 -25.64
C ARG A 67 8.22 2.14 -24.20
N LYS A 68 7.93 3.42 -23.92
CA LYS A 68 7.81 3.90 -22.54
C LYS A 68 6.55 3.32 -21.91
N VAL A 69 6.68 2.64 -20.77
CA VAL A 69 5.54 2.21 -19.95
C VAL A 69 4.74 3.43 -19.51
N GLN A 70 3.46 3.49 -19.88
CA GLN A 70 2.58 4.62 -19.58
C GLN A 70 1.65 4.27 -18.41
N SER A 71 1.53 5.17 -17.43
CA SER A 71 0.51 5.07 -16.38
C SER A 71 -0.88 5.31 -16.98
N ARG A 72 -1.67 4.24 -17.15
CA ARG A 72 -3.11 4.32 -17.47
C ARG A 72 -3.95 4.17 -16.20
N VAL A 73 -5.23 4.55 -16.27
CA VAL A 73 -6.17 4.41 -15.14
C VAL A 73 -6.20 2.95 -14.68
N GLY A 74 -5.78 2.69 -13.44
CA GLY A 74 -5.73 1.35 -12.88
C GLY A 74 -4.39 0.62 -12.97
N ASN A 75 -3.34 1.18 -13.58
CA ASN A 75 -2.03 0.53 -13.68
C ASN A 75 -1.02 1.19 -12.73
N VAL A 76 -0.28 0.40 -11.94
CA VAL A 76 0.89 0.87 -11.17
C VAL A 76 2.10 0.66 -12.06
N VAL A 77 2.81 1.73 -12.34
CA VAL A 77 4.10 1.62 -13.02
C VAL A 77 5.13 1.33 -11.95
N SER A 78 5.91 0.26 -12.16
CA SER A 78 7.01 -0.11 -11.30
C SER A 78 8.31 -0.04 -12.06
N ARG A 79 9.34 0.42 -11.35
CA ARG A 79 10.72 0.42 -11.78
C ARG A 79 11.45 -0.57 -10.88
N TYR A 80 11.41 -1.82 -11.31
CA TYR A 80 11.99 -2.95 -10.59
C TYR A 80 13.50 -2.98 -10.80
N SER A 81 14.26 -3.02 -9.72
CA SER A 81 15.73 -3.06 -9.77
C SER A 81 16.20 -4.51 -9.78
N SER A 82 16.30 -5.10 -10.98
CA SER A 82 16.69 -6.51 -11.17
C SER A 82 18.16 -6.73 -10.82
N ARG A 83 18.41 -7.73 -9.97
CA ARG A 83 19.76 -8.13 -9.58
C ARG A 83 20.41 -8.98 -10.65
N LYS A 84 19.64 -9.88 -11.28
CA LYS A 84 20.11 -10.73 -12.39
C LYS A 84 20.56 -9.88 -13.56
N MET A 85 19.70 -9.01 -14.05
CA MET A 85 19.98 -8.16 -15.21
C MET A 85 20.91 -6.98 -14.88
N ARG A 86 21.21 -6.74 -13.59
CA ARG A 86 22.00 -5.60 -13.07
C ARG A 86 21.53 -4.26 -13.64
N ARG A 87 20.22 -4.13 -13.85
CA ARG A 87 19.59 -2.95 -14.44
C ARG A 87 18.15 -2.82 -13.97
N ARG A 88 17.63 -1.61 -14.09
CA ARG A 88 16.24 -1.30 -13.84
C ARG A 88 15.35 -1.74 -15.00
N LEU A 89 14.24 -2.39 -14.66
CA LEU A 89 13.21 -2.83 -15.59
C LEU A 89 11.93 -2.07 -15.30
N ALA A 90 11.37 -1.44 -16.34
CA ALA A 90 10.07 -0.80 -16.24
C ALA A 90 8.98 -1.84 -16.51
N THR A 91 8.12 -2.07 -15.54
CA THR A 91 7.04 -3.07 -15.57
C THR A 91 5.73 -2.42 -15.13
N GLU A 92 4.60 -3.05 -15.47
CA GLU A 92 3.31 -2.69 -14.89
C GLU A 92 3.01 -3.65 -13.73
N SER A 93 3.18 -3.22 -12.47
CA SER A 93 3.08 -4.10 -11.29
C SER A 93 1.69 -4.57 -10.92
N ARG A 94 0.66 -4.12 -11.65
CA ARG A 94 -0.70 -4.66 -11.56
C ARG A 94 -1.05 -5.64 -12.66
N LYS A 95 -0.10 -5.88 -13.57
CA LYS A 95 -0.24 -6.91 -14.58
C LYS A 95 0.53 -8.16 -14.15
N PRO A 96 0.14 -9.33 -14.66
CA PRO A 96 0.85 -10.59 -14.35
C PRO A 96 2.32 -10.58 -14.77
N GLU A 97 2.69 -9.69 -15.70
CA GLU A 97 4.06 -9.41 -16.15
C GLU A 97 5.03 -9.16 -14.98
N TYR A 98 4.61 -8.45 -13.92
CA TYR A 98 5.50 -8.17 -12.79
C TYR A 98 5.85 -9.41 -11.99
N GLY A 99 4.86 -10.28 -11.73
CA GLY A 99 5.11 -11.57 -11.07
C GLY A 99 6.08 -12.44 -11.86
N ALA A 100 5.98 -12.40 -13.19
CA ALA A 100 6.92 -13.09 -14.06
C ALA A 100 8.33 -12.53 -13.98
N VAL A 101 8.48 -11.19 -14.01
CA VAL A 101 9.77 -10.52 -13.86
C VAL A 101 10.44 -10.85 -12.53
N VAL A 102 9.69 -10.83 -11.42
CA VAL A 102 10.22 -11.20 -10.10
C VAL A 102 10.66 -12.67 -10.10
N ARG A 103 9.84 -13.58 -10.66
CA ARG A 103 10.21 -15.00 -10.79
C ARG A 103 11.49 -15.19 -11.60
N TYR A 104 11.59 -14.55 -12.76
CA TYR A 104 12.74 -14.67 -13.66
C TYR A 104 14.02 -14.09 -13.06
N ASP A 105 13.94 -13.16 -12.10
CA ASP A 105 15.12 -12.64 -11.40
C ASP A 105 15.76 -13.67 -10.46
N PHE A 106 14.98 -14.64 -9.96
CA PHE A 106 15.43 -15.63 -8.96
C PHE A 106 15.36 -17.09 -9.40
N ASP A 107 14.70 -17.40 -10.52
CA ASP A 107 14.73 -18.76 -11.05
C ASP A 107 16.17 -19.17 -11.44
N GLY A 108 16.48 -20.45 -11.35
CA GLY A 108 17.80 -20.97 -11.71
C GLY A 108 17.98 -21.16 -13.22
N THR A 109 16.96 -20.89 -14.02
CA THR A 109 16.89 -21.28 -15.44
C THR A 109 16.98 -20.08 -16.39
N THR A 110 16.42 -18.94 -16.02
CA THR A 110 16.49 -17.72 -16.84
C THR A 110 17.87 -17.10 -16.67
N ARG A 111 18.53 -16.81 -17.79
CA ARG A 111 19.81 -16.08 -17.81
C ARG A 111 19.60 -14.60 -18.11
N GLU A 112 18.72 -14.30 -19.07
CA GLU A 112 18.39 -12.94 -19.46
C GLU A 112 16.90 -12.76 -19.73
N PHE A 113 16.37 -11.57 -19.45
CA PHE A 113 15.02 -11.20 -19.82
C PHE A 113 14.85 -9.70 -20.10
N TYR A 114 14.00 -9.40 -21.08
CA TYR A 114 13.79 -8.07 -21.64
C TYR A 114 12.29 -7.78 -21.72
N CYS A 115 11.81 -6.85 -20.88
CA CYS A 115 10.43 -6.41 -20.90
C CYS A 115 10.19 -5.51 -22.12
N GLN A 116 9.07 -5.71 -22.80
CA GLN A 116 8.63 -4.96 -23.97
C GLN A 116 9.71 -4.90 -25.05
N PRO A 117 10.14 -6.06 -25.59
CA PRO A 117 11.17 -6.16 -26.63
C PRO A 117 10.76 -5.45 -27.93
N PRO A 118 11.61 -5.42 -28.98
CA PRO A 118 11.31 -4.71 -30.22
C PRO A 118 9.96 -5.10 -30.83
N GLN A 119 9.28 -4.11 -31.41
CA GLN A 119 7.96 -4.32 -32.02
C GLN A 119 8.09 -5.07 -33.36
N VAL A 120 7.24 -6.07 -33.55
CA VAL A 120 7.12 -6.81 -34.81
C VAL A 120 5.81 -6.49 -35.53
N ARG A 121 5.71 -6.85 -36.80
CA ARG A 121 4.49 -6.67 -37.62
C ARG A 121 3.88 -8.05 -37.88
N LEU A 122 2.76 -8.34 -37.24
CA LEU A 122 2.03 -9.59 -37.43
C LEU A 122 1.02 -9.44 -38.58
N SER A 123 0.92 -10.45 -39.43
CA SER A 123 -0.18 -10.56 -40.39
C SER A 123 -1.41 -11.10 -39.67
N VAL A 124 -2.41 -10.24 -39.44
CA VAL A 124 -3.63 -10.61 -38.70
C VAL A 124 -4.85 -10.44 -39.59
N GLU A 125 -5.77 -11.41 -39.54
CA GLU A 125 -7.10 -11.30 -40.13
C GLU A 125 -7.89 -10.18 -39.46
N THR A 126 -8.22 -9.15 -40.25
CA THR A 126 -8.92 -7.96 -39.79
C THR A 126 -10.26 -7.85 -40.51
N GLU A 127 -11.32 -7.64 -39.73
CA GLU A 127 -12.66 -7.39 -40.25
C GLU A 127 -12.86 -5.89 -40.50
N ARG A 128 -13.28 -5.53 -41.71
CA ARG A 128 -13.72 -4.17 -42.07
C ARG A 128 -15.20 -4.18 -42.37
N LYS A 129 -15.95 -3.37 -41.61
CA LYS A 129 -17.37 -3.10 -41.88
C LYS A 129 -17.50 -2.16 -43.08
N LEU A 130 -18.26 -2.58 -44.07
CA LEU A 130 -18.61 -1.81 -45.26
C LEU A 130 -19.80 -0.88 -44.97
N SER A 131 -19.97 0.12 -45.83
CA SER A 131 -21.03 1.15 -45.71
C SER A 131 -22.44 0.59 -45.83
N ASP A 132 -22.61 -0.61 -46.40
CA ASP A 132 -23.86 -1.35 -46.49
C ASP A 132 -24.18 -2.20 -45.23
N GLY A 133 -23.27 -2.20 -44.24
CA GLY A 133 -23.40 -2.97 -43.01
C GLY A 133 -22.80 -4.38 -43.06
N SER A 134 -22.30 -4.84 -44.22
CA SER A 134 -21.60 -6.12 -44.38
C SER A 134 -20.13 -6.06 -43.90
N PHE A 135 -19.47 -7.20 -43.76
CA PHE A 135 -18.08 -7.28 -43.29
C PHE A 135 -17.18 -7.94 -44.35
N THR A 136 -15.96 -7.43 -44.50
CA THR A 136 -14.89 -8.03 -45.33
C THR A 136 -13.71 -8.38 -44.44
N VAL A 137 -13.12 -9.57 -44.64
CA VAL A 137 -11.93 -10.03 -43.92
C VAL A 137 -10.71 -9.86 -44.82
N TYR A 138 -9.66 -9.20 -44.33
CA TYR A 138 -8.40 -9.03 -45.05
C TYR A 138 -7.21 -9.16 -44.09
N GLN A 139 -6.04 -9.49 -44.62
CA GLN A 139 -4.81 -9.57 -43.84
C GLN A 139 -4.19 -8.17 -43.73
N ALA A 140 -3.96 -7.69 -42.50
CA ALA A 140 -3.35 -6.39 -42.26
C ALA A 140 -2.11 -6.53 -41.36
N PRO A 141 -0.97 -5.89 -41.71
CA PRO A 141 0.23 -5.89 -40.88
C PRO A 141 0.00 -5.03 -39.63
N THR A 142 -0.30 -5.69 -38.52
CA THR A 142 -0.62 -5.06 -37.24
C THR A 142 0.63 -5.00 -36.36
N PRO A 143 0.99 -3.82 -35.82
CA PRO A 143 2.11 -3.72 -34.89
C PRO A 143 1.82 -4.49 -33.58
N TYR A 144 2.78 -5.30 -33.15
CA TYR A 144 2.69 -6.11 -31.93
C TYR A 144 3.99 -6.03 -31.14
N THR A 145 3.86 -5.75 -29.84
CA THR A 145 4.98 -5.73 -28.90
C THR A 145 4.69 -6.83 -27.87
N PRO A 146 5.53 -7.88 -27.80
CA PRO A 146 5.42 -8.88 -26.74
C PRO A 146 5.61 -8.29 -25.34
N ASP A 147 5.21 -9.02 -24.31
CA ASP A 147 5.45 -8.59 -22.93
C ASP A 147 6.90 -8.83 -22.50
N ILE A 148 7.44 -10.04 -22.69
CA ILE A 148 8.81 -10.38 -22.26
C ILE A 148 9.52 -11.27 -23.30
N LEU A 149 10.75 -10.92 -23.65
CA LEU A 149 11.72 -11.85 -24.26
C LEU A 149 12.56 -12.47 -23.15
N ARG A 150 12.65 -13.80 -23.10
CA ARG A 150 13.38 -14.56 -22.08
C ARG A 150 14.37 -15.52 -22.72
N ILE A 151 15.58 -15.58 -22.19
CA ILE A 151 16.69 -16.40 -22.69
C ILE A 151 17.12 -17.37 -21.58
N THR A 152 17.13 -18.66 -21.89
CA THR A 152 17.50 -19.74 -20.97
C THR A 152 18.60 -20.60 -21.61
N PRO A 153 19.25 -21.53 -20.88
CA PRO A 153 20.16 -22.52 -21.48
C PRO A 153 19.52 -23.45 -22.53
N TYR A 154 18.19 -23.47 -22.60
CA TYR A 154 17.43 -24.38 -23.46
C TYR A 154 16.84 -23.71 -24.70
N GLY A 155 16.98 -22.39 -24.81
CA GLY A 155 16.52 -21.63 -25.97
C GLY A 155 15.93 -20.27 -25.59
N VAL A 156 15.21 -19.70 -26.56
CA VAL A 156 14.66 -18.35 -26.49
C VAL A 156 13.15 -18.39 -26.50
N TYR A 157 12.54 -17.63 -25.58
CA TYR A 157 11.11 -17.62 -25.31
C TYR A 157 10.55 -16.21 -25.44
N ILE A 158 9.34 -16.10 -26.00
CA ILE A 158 8.53 -14.89 -26.00
C ILE A 158 7.32 -15.15 -25.11
N ASP A 159 7.29 -14.54 -23.95
CA ASP A 159 6.19 -14.68 -23.00
C ASP A 159 5.19 -13.52 -23.17
N GLU A 160 3.91 -13.87 -23.37
CA GLU A 160 2.78 -12.94 -23.34
C GLU A 160 1.90 -13.30 -22.14
N TRP A 161 1.68 -12.33 -21.24
CA TRP A 161 1.00 -12.56 -19.98
C TRP A 161 -0.40 -11.96 -19.97
N LYS A 162 -1.41 -12.77 -19.62
CA LYS A 162 -2.80 -12.31 -19.46
C LYS A 162 -3.44 -12.93 -18.22
N ASN A 163 -4.50 -12.30 -17.71
CA ASN A 163 -5.32 -12.94 -16.69
C ASN A 163 -6.15 -14.06 -17.34
N GLU A 164 -6.41 -15.14 -16.61
CA GLU A 164 -7.23 -16.27 -17.10
C GLU A 164 -8.58 -15.79 -17.67
N ARG A 165 -9.29 -14.94 -16.93
CA ARG A 165 -10.56 -14.32 -17.35
C ARG A 165 -10.47 -13.54 -18.67
N ASP A 166 -9.33 -12.90 -18.91
CA ASP A 166 -9.14 -12.12 -20.14
C ASP A 166 -8.84 -13.04 -21.32
N LEU A 167 -8.17 -14.17 -21.09
CA LEU A 167 -7.96 -15.22 -22.10
C LEU A 167 -9.27 -15.92 -22.46
N GLU A 168 -10.11 -16.24 -21.49
CA GLU A 168 -11.45 -16.79 -21.71
C GLU A 168 -12.30 -15.86 -22.60
N LYS A 169 -12.35 -14.56 -22.28
CA LYS A 169 -13.05 -13.57 -23.12
C LYS A 169 -12.47 -13.45 -24.53
N LEU A 170 -11.14 -13.56 -24.65
CA LEU A 170 -10.48 -13.54 -25.96
C LEU A 170 -10.81 -14.79 -26.77
N ALA A 171 -10.91 -15.94 -26.13
CA ALA A 171 -11.28 -17.21 -26.76
C ALA A 171 -12.74 -17.21 -27.20
N GLU A 172 -13.66 -16.68 -26.39
CA GLU A 172 -15.06 -16.49 -26.79
C GLU A 172 -15.18 -15.55 -28.01
N LYS A 173 -14.41 -14.46 -28.01
CA LYS A 173 -14.49 -13.45 -29.07
C LYS A 173 -13.75 -13.86 -30.36
N TYR A 174 -12.64 -14.57 -30.24
CA TYR A 174 -11.76 -14.96 -31.34
C TYR A 174 -11.29 -16.43 -31.20
N PRO A 175 -12.20 -17.41 -31.29
CA PRO A 175 -11.92 -18.81 -30.94
C PRO A 175 -10.85 -19.51 -31.81
N ARG A 176 -10.60 -19.00 -33.02
CA ARG A 176 -9.53 -19.50 -33.89
C ARG A 176 -8.15 -18.92 -33.58
N ARG A 177 -8.10 -17.83 -32.80
CA ARG A 177 -6.86 -17.09 -32.49
C ARG A 177 -6.41 -17.32 -31.05
N PHE A 178 -7.35 -17.50 -30.14
CA PHE A 178 -7.09 -17.81 -28.74
C PHE A 178 -7.95 -19.00 -28.36
N PHE A 179 -7.32 -20.08 -27.92
CA PHE A 179 -8.02 -21.26 -27.42
C PHE A 179 -7.11 -21.99 -26.43
N LYS A 180 -7.73 -22.79 -25.57
CA LYS A 180 -7.04 -23.66 -24.62
C LYS A 180 -7.08 -25.09 -25.15
N ASP A 181 -5.92 -25.69 -25.32
CA ASP A 181 -5.74 -27.05 -25.81
C ASP A 181 -6.11 -28.09 -24.73
N ASP A 182 -6.20 -29.37 -25.10
CA ASP A 182 -6.60 -30.45 -24.16
C ASP A 182 -5.60 -30.65 -23.01
N ASP A 183 -4.34 -30.22 -23.23
CA ASP A 183 -3.28 -30.15 -22.22
C ASP A 183 -3.29 -28.81 -21.44
N GLY A 184 -4.40 -28.09 -21.45
CA GLY A 184 -4.54 -26.83 -20.72
C GLY A 184 -3.66 -25.67 -21.23
N THR A 185 -2.96 -25.83 -22.36
CA THR A 185 -2.10 -24.79 -22.93
C THR A 185 -2.92 -23.75 -23.67
N TRP A 186 -2.72 -22.47 -23.32
CA TRP A 186 -3.26 -21.37 -24.12
C TRP A 186 -2.45 -21.21 -25.41
N ARG A 187 -3.12 -21.21 -26.56
CA ARG A 187 -2.51 -21.16 -27.90
C ARG A 187 -2.81 -19.84 -28.60
N CYS A 188 -1.85 -19.39 -29.41
CA CYS A 188 -2.04 -18.30 -30.37
C CYS A 188 -1.27 -18.57 -31.67
N PRO A 189 -1.85 -19.33 -32.62
CA PRO A 189 -1.12 -19.89 -33.76
C PRO A 189 -0.39 -18.87 -34.64
N GLU A 190 -0.99 -17.69 -34.83
CA GLU A 190 -0.41 -16.61 -35.64
C GLU A 190 0.91 -16.08 -35.04
N ARG A 191 1.01 -16.04 -33.71
CA ARG A 191 2.20 -15.56 -32.99
C ARG A 191 3.24 -16.67 -32.88
N GLU A 192 2.78 -17.89 -32.59
CA GLU A 192 3.62 -19.10 -32.57
C GLU A 192 4.34 -19.28 -33.90
N LYS A 193 3.64 -19.14 -35.03
CA LYS A 193 4.26 -19.21 -36.35
C LYS A 193 5.31 -18.13 -36.55
N HIS A 194 4.99 -16.87 -36.30
CA HIS A 194 5.89 -15.74 -36.55
C HIS A 194 7.19 -15.84 -35.73
N PHE A 195 7.09 -16.12 -34.43
CA PHE A 195 8.28 -16.24 -33.58
C PHE A 195 9.01 -17.57 -33.78
N GLY A 196 8.29 -18.63 -34.18
CA GLY A 196 8.90 -19.90 -34.59
C GLY A 196 9.81 -19.75 -35.82
N GLU A 197 9.43 -18.92 -36.80
CA GLU A 197 10.28 -18.57 -37.94
C GLU A 197 11.58 -17.84 -37.52
N MET A 198 11.56 -17.14 -36.38
CA MET A 198 12.76 -16.53 -35.77
C MET A 198 13.54 -17.50 -34.85
N GLY A 199 13.10 -18.76 -34.72
CA GLY A 199 13.71 -19.75 -33.85
C GLY A 199 13.36 -19.59 -32.36
N PHE A 200 12.26 -18.91 -32.03
CA PHE A 200 11.81 -18.70 -30.65
C PHE A 200 10.54 -19.49 -30.34
N THR A 201 10.37 -19.84 -29.06
CA THR A 201 9.13 -20.43 -28.56
C THR A 201 8.20 -19.33 -28.06
N PHE A 202 7.00 -19.20 -28.63
CA PHE A 202 5.98 -18.28 -28.12
C PHE A 202 5.14 -18.95 -27.02
N CYS A 203 5.04 -18.30 -25.87
CA CYS A 203 4.30 -18.77 -24.71
C CYS A 203 3.19 -17.78 -24.35
N LEU A 204 1.93 -18.17 -24.58
CA LEU A 204 0.77 -17.45 -24.05
C LEU A 204 0.47 -17.96 -22.64
N ARG A 205 0.74 -17.12 -21.64
CA ARG A 205 0.72 -17.49 -20.23
C ARG A 205 -0.41 -16.84 -19.46
N SER A 206 -0.85 -17.54 -18.43
CA SER A 206 -1.87 -17.05 -17.51
C SER A 206 -1.27 -16.59 -16.20
N ALA A 207 -1.84 -15.53 -15.63
CA ALA A 207 -1.52 -15.05 -14.28
C ALA A 207 -1.60 -16.13 -13.20
N SER A 208 -2.37 -17.19 -13.41
CA SER A 208 -2.45 -18.33 -12.48
C SER A 208 -1.12 -19.06 -12.29
N GLU A 209 -0.16 -18.91 -13.21
CA GLU A 209 1.19 -19.48 -13.08
C GLU A 209 2.08 -18.74 -12.06
N ASN A 210 1.70 -17.50 -11.68
CA ASN A 210 2.43 -16.68 -10.71
C ASN A 210 1.45 -16.17 -9.64
N GLY A 211 1.10 -17.02 -8.67
CA GLY A 211 0.26 -16.65 -7.54
C GLY A 211 0.83 -15.46 -6.75
N ALA A 212 -0.06 -14.61 -6.21
CA ALA A 212 0.35 -13.43 -5.45
C ALA A 212 1.22 -13.77 -4.23
N VAL A 213 0.91 -14.87 -3.54
CA VAL A 213 1.69 -15.39 -2.40
C VAL A 213 3.11 -15.77 -2.83
N PHE A 214 3.25 -16.48 -3.96
CA PHE A 214 4.56 -16.85 -4.51
C PHE A 214 5.43 -15.64 -4.81
N VAL A 215 4.87 -14.64 -5.49
CA VAL A 215 5.58 -13.40 -5.82
C VAL A 215 5.97 -12.64 -4.54
N SER A 216 5.06 -12.55 -3.57
CA SER A 216 5.32 -11.93 -2.26
C SER A 216 6.44 -12.64 -1.50
N ASN A 217 6.49 -13.98 -1.55
CA ASN A 217 7.53 -14.78 -0.93
C ASN A 217 8.89 -14.61 -1.62
N LEU A 218 8.93 -14.46 -2.94
CA LEU A 218 10.16 -14.10 -3.64
C LEU A 218 10.63 -12.69 -3.25
N GLU A 219 9.73 -11.70 -3.17
CA GLU A 219 10.06 -10.37 -2.66
C GLU A 219 10.53 -10.39 -1.20
N PHE A 220 10.05 -11.35 -0.40
CA PHE A 220 10.46 -11.56 0.97
C PHE A 220 11.87 -12.15 1.05
N LEU A 221 12.17 -13.13 0.19
CA LEU A 221 13.43 -13.86 0.14
C LEU A 221 14.54 -13.15 -0.64
N ASP A 222 14.23 -12.12 -1.45
CA ASP A 222 15.21 -11.36 -2.25
C ASP A 222 16.49 -11.00 -1.47
N ASP A 223 16.34 -10.55 -0.22
CA ASP A 223 17.49 -10.15 0.61
C ASP A 223 18.34 -11.33 1.07
N PHE A 224 17.78 -12.53 1.18
CA PHE A 224 18.48 -13.77 1.54
C PHE A 224 19.04 -14.51 0.31
N LEU A 225 18.44 -14.30 -0.86
CA LEU A 225 18.94 -14.74 -2.18
C LEU A 225 20.08 -13.85 -2.70
N SER A 226 20.41 -12.77 -1.97
CA SER A 226 21.51 -11.86 -2.29
C SER A 226 22.88 -12.47 -2.09
N ASP A 227 23.81 -12.19 -3.00
CA ASP A 227 25.25 -12.37 -2.77
C ASP A 227 25.79 -11.52 -1.60
N LYS A 228 25.08 -10.44 -1.23
CA LYS A 228 25.43 -9.60 -0.08
C LYS A 228 25.03 -10.22 1.26
N CYS A 229 24.13 -11.21 1.26
CA CYS A 229 23.75 -11.93 2.46
C CYS A 229 24.86 -12.92 2.79
N ALA A 230 25.32 -12.93 4.04
CA ALA A 230 26.31 -13.90 4.49
C ALA A 230 25.81 -15.34 4.22
N PRO A 231 26.70 -16.26 3.80
CA PRO A 231 26.32 -17.65 3.64
C PRO A 231 25.92 -18.25 4.99
N LEU A 232 25.02 -19.24 4.96
CA LEU A 232 24.63 -19.96 6.17
C LEU A 232 25.84 -20.69 6.77
N THR A 233 26.14 -20.42 8.05
CA THR A 233 27.27 -21.08 8.73
C THR A 233 26.95 -22.54 9.07
N ASP A 234 27.96 -23.41 9.07
CA ASP A 234 27.79 -24.83 9.38
C ASP A 234 27.26 -25.05 10.81
N SER A 235 27.72 -24.23 11.77
CA SER A 235 27.24 -24.28 13.17
C SER A 235 25.75 -23.95 13.28
N ALA A 236 25.30 -22.87 12.62
CA ALA A 236 23.88 -22.51 12.60
C ALA A 236 23.06 -23.59 11.90
N TRP A 237 23.53 -24.08 10.74
CA TRP A 237 22.87 -25.14 10.00
C TRP A 237 22.72 -26.41 10.81
N HIS A 238 23.78 -26.93 11.44
CA HIS A 238 23.70 -28.14 12.27
C HIS A 238 22.70 -28.01 13.42
N THR A 239 22.57 -26.81 13.99
CA THR A 239 21.60 -26.56 15.05
C THR A 239 20.17 -26.62 14.53
N ILE A 240 19.90 -25.96 13.40
CA ILE A 240 18.62 -25.98 12.70
C ILE A 240 18.27 -27.42 12.26
N GLU A 241 19.22 -28.12 11.66
CA GLU A 241 19.10 -29.49 11.17
C GLU A 241 18.76 -30.46 12.30
N ARG A 242 19.38 -30.32 13.47
CA ARG A 242 19.10 -31.16 14.64
C ARG A 242 17.64 -31.03 15.12
N ILE A 243 17.12 -29.81 15.16
CA ILE A 243 15.73 -29.54 15.58
C ILE A 243 14.75 -30.06 14.52
N THR A 244 14.97 -29.69 13.26
CA THR A 244 14.07 -30.03 12.14
C THR A 244 14.09 -31.53 11.83
N SER A 245 15.21 -32.21 12.02
CA SER A 245 15.30 -33.67 11.84
C SER A 245 14.38 -34.46 12.76
N ALA A 246 14.20 -33.98 14.00
CA ALA A 246 13.37 -34.61 15.02
C ALA A 246 11.88 -34.21 14.92
N SER A 247 11.59 -32.99 14.47
CA SER A 247 10.25 -32.37 14.64
C SER A 247 9.50 -32.05 13.35
N CYS A 248 10.12 -32.10 12.16
CA CYS A 248 9.42 -31.77 10.90
C CYS A 248 8.47 -32.90 10.42
N PRO A 249 7.31 -32.55 9.83
CA PRO A 249 6.84 -31.19 9.53
C PRO A 249 6.40 -30.40 10.78
N MET A 250 6.77 -29.11 10.84
CA MET A 250 6.44 -28.21 11.96
C MET A 250 6.10 -26.81 11.44
N THR A 251 5.54 -25.92 12.27
CA THR A 251 5.35 -24.52 11.84
C THR A 251 6.68 -23.77 11.85
N LEU A 252 6.86 -22.84 10.90
CA LEU A 252 8.04 -21.97 10.87
C LEU A 252 8.16 -21.18 12.17
N GLY A 253 7.04 -20.63 12.67
CA GLY A 253 6.97 -19.89 13.91
C GLY A 253 7.52 -20.68 15.11
N LEU A 254 7.25 -21.99 15.18
CA LEU A 254 7.80 -22.85 16.23
C LEU A 254 9.32 -23.03 16.11
N LEU A 255 9.89 -23.06 14.90
CA LEU A 255 11.35 -23.09 14.75
C LEU A 255 11.97 -21.76 15.19
N LEU A 256 11.32 -20.64 14.86
CA LEU A 256 11.81 -19.30 15.20
C LEU A 256 11.84 -19.04 16.71
N THR A 257 11.02 -19.71 17.53
CA THR A 257 11.11 -19.57 19.00
C THR A 257 12.39 -20.17 19.59
N HIS A 258 13.10 -21.03 18.84
CA HIS A 258 14.40 -21.57 19.21
C HIS A 258 15.58 -20.70 18.77
N ALA A 259 15.33 -19.62 18.01
CA ALA A 259 16.39 -18.71 17.58
C ALA A 259 17.02 -18.00 18.79
N TYR A 260 18.30 -17.70 18.68
CA TYR A 260 19.04 -17.01 19.73
C TYR A 260 18.45 -15.59 19.93
N PRO A 261 18.04 -15.22 21.17
CA PRO A 261 17.45 -13.92 21.46
C PRO A 261 18.54 -12.85 21.51
N GLU A 262 18.97 -12.42 20.34
CA GLU A 262 19.97 -11.37 20.20
C GLU A 262 19.42 -10.01 20.65
N GLN A 263 20.18 -9.31 21.51
CA GLN A 263 19.76 -8.00 22.05
C GLN A 263 20.29 -6.81 21.23
N THR A 264 21.10 -7.04 20.20
CA THR A 264 21.60 -5.96 19.34
C THR A 264 20.44 -5.33 18.58
N PRO A 265 20.28 -3.98 18.62
CA PRO A 265 19.26 -3.29 17.86
C PRO A 265 19.31 -3.62 16.36
N TRP A 266 18.16 -3.79 15.72
CA TRP A 266 18.07 -4.24 14.31
C TRP A 266 18.68 -3.25 13.29
N ASN A 267 18.90 -2.00 13.70
CA ASN A 267 19.52 -0.91 12.93
C ASN A 267 21.05 -0.83 13.12
N GLU A 268 21.65 -1.72 13.90
CA GLU A 268 23.10 -1.78 14.10
C GLU A 268 23.68 -3.06 13.49
N ALA A 269 24.99 -3.04 13.22
CA ALA A 269 25.72 -4.25 12.86
C ALA A 269 25.77 -5.21 14.06
N LEU A 270 25.92 -6.51 13.81
CA LEU A 270 26.11 -7.50 14.87
C LEU A 270 27.35 -7.13 15.69
N LEU A 271 27.15 -6.79 16.97
CA LEU A 271 28.25 -6.48 17.89
C LEU A 271 28.90 -7.76 18.44
N VAL A 272 28.13 -8.85 18.53
CA VAL A 272 28.57 -10.15 19.04
C VAL A 272 28.22 -11.21 18.01
N GLU A 273 29.18 -12.06 17.66
CA GLU A 273 28.94 -13.20 16.79
C GLU A 273 27.94 -14.16 17.42
N THR A 274 27.10 -14.78 16.58
CA THR A 274 26.16 -15.82 17.03
C THR A 274 26.93 -16.93 17.74
N PRO A 275 26.56 -17.32 18.98
CA PRO A 275 27.27 -18.36 19.71
C PRO A 275 27.35 -19.69 18.95
N PRO A 276 28.38 -20.52 19.18
CA PRO A 276 28.43 -21.87 18.63
C PRO A 276 27.19 -22.69 19.03
N ASN A 277 26.67 -23.49 18.11
CA ASN A 277 25.42 -24.25 18.28
C ASN A 277 24.15 -23.40 18.52
N ALA A 278 24.14 -22.17 18.02
CA ALA A 278 22.96 -21.31 17.98
C ALA A 278 22.72 -20.80 16.53
N PHE A 279 21.53 -20.27 16.27
CA PHE A 279 21.15 -19.68 14.99
C PHE A 279 20.27 -18.46 15.19
N LEU A 280 20.27 -17.55 14.21
CA LEU A 280 19.40 -16.39 14.13
C LEU A 280 18.20 -16.68 13.22
N VAL A 281 17.19 -15.82 13.29
CA VAL A 281 16.02 -15.87 12.39
C VAL A 281 16.43 -15.73 10.92
N ASP A 282 17.43 -14.88 10.65
CA ASP A 282 18.01 -14.70 9.30
C ASP A 282 18.61 -16.00 8.76
N ASP A 283 19.22 -16.83 9.62
CA ASP A 283 19.81 -18.12 9.23
C ASP A 283 18.73 -19.11 8.76
N VAL A 284 17.54 -19.07 9.36
CA VAL A 284 16.42 -19.93 8.96
C VAL A 284 15.89 -19.53 7.58
N TYR A 285 15.67 -18.22 7.36
CA TYR A 285 15.24 -17.73 6.05
C TYR A 285 16.33 -17.91 4.98
N LYS A 286 17.61 -17.81 5.36
CA LYS A 286 18.73 -18.16 4.49
C LYS A 286 18.74 -19.65 4.15
N ALA A 287 18.44 -20.53 5.09
CA ALA A 287 18.30 -21.97 4.84
C ALA A 287 17.13 -22.30 3.91
N ILE A 288 16.02 -21.55 3.97
CA ILE A 288 14.92 -21.64 2.99
C ILE A 288 15.38 -21.14 1.61
N ALA A 289 16.04 -19.99 1.56
CA ALA A 289 16.56 -19.40 0.32
C ALA A 289 17.60 -20.30 -0.37
N GLU A 290 18.44 -21.00 0.40
CA GLU A 290 19.41 -21.99 -0.07
C GLU A 290 18.80 -23.39 -0.26
N GLN A 291 17.48 -23.55 -0.01
CA GLN A 291 16.74 -24.81 -0.14
C GLN A 291 17.30 -25.98 0.67
N ARG A 292 17.89 -25.67 1.83
CA ARG A 292 18.17 -26.67 2.86
C ARG A 292 16.92 -26.98 3.68
N LEU A 293 16.01 -26.01 3.76
CA LEU A 293 14.66 -26.16 4.27
C LEU A 293 13.63 -25.86 3.17
N PHE A 294 12.47 -26.49 3.27
CA PHE A 294 11.46 -26.45 2.23
C PHE A 294 10.14 -25.94 2.81
N VAL A 295 9.51 -25.03 2.08
CA VAL A 295 8.16 -24.50 2.35
C VAL A 295 7.42 -24.45 1.02
N ASP A 296 6.09 -24.50 1.08
CA ASP A 296 5.27 -24.36 -0.12
C ASP A 296 5.08 -22.88 -0.44
N LEU A 297 6.02 -22.32 -1.20
CA LEU A 297 6.06 -20.88 -1.52
C LEU A 297 4.83 -20.39 -2.27
N GLU A 298 4.02 -21.27 -2.88
CA GLU A 298 2.82 -20.88 -3.60
C GLU A 298 1.60 -20.69 -2.69
N TYR A 299 1.64 -21.21 -1.47
CA TYR A 299 0.48 -21.29 -0.58
C TYR A 299 0.76 -20.72 0.81
N ASP A 300 1.98 -20.89 1.34
CA ASP A 300 2.34 -20.42 2.68
C ASP A 300 2.97 -19.01 2.62
N ASP A 301 2.41 -18.03 3.32
CA ASP A 301 2.95 -16.66 3.37
C ASP A 301 4.07 -16.54 4.40
N LEU A 302 5.32 -16.36 3.94
CA LEU A 302 6.50 -16.24 4.80
C LEU A 302 6.46 -15.05 5.78
N GLY A 303 5.62 -14.06 5.52
CA GLY A 303 5.37 -12.95 6.42
C GLY A 303 4.54 -13.31 7.65
N GLU A 304 3.82 -14.45 7.63
CA GLU A 304 3.02 -14.96 8.75
C GLU A 304 3.57 -16.33 9.21
N PRO A 305 4.73 -16.35 9.90
CA PRO A 305 5.45 -17.61 10.17
C PRO A 305 4.65 -18.63 10.98
N GLN A 306 3.60 -18.22 11.70
CA GLN A 306 2.75 -19.14 12.46
C GLN A 306 1.92 -20.07 11.56
N ASP A 307 1.61 -19.64 10.34
CA ASP A 307 0.78 -20.38 9.38
C ASP A 307 1.60 -21.17 8.36
N VAL A 308 2.92 -20.97 8.32
CA VAL A 308 3.83 -21.60 7.36
C VAL A 308 4.24 -22.98 7.85
N VAL A 309 4.10 -24.01 7.00
CA VAL A 309 4.56 -25.36 7.31
C VAL A 309 5.97 -25.59 6.75
N LEU A 310 6.90 -25.90 7.64
CA LEU A 310 8.29 -26.16 7.35
C LEU A 310 8.56 -27.66 7.19
N CYS A 311 9.17 -28.03 6.07
CA CYS A 311 9.59 -29.38 5.72
C CYS A 311 11.12 -29.49 5.67
N LYS A 312 11.67 -30.59 6.18
CA LYS A 312 13.12 -30.84 6.17
C LYS A 312 13.66 -31.39 4.86
N SER A 313 12.77 -31.83 3.96
CA SER A 313 13.15 -32.48 2.71
C SER A 313 12.11 -32.22 1.63
N ARG A 314 12.53 -32.30 0.37
CA ARG A 314 11.63 -32.18 -0.78
C ARG A 314 10.51 -33.22 -0.76
N ALA A 315 10.82 -34.47 -0.41
CA ALA A 315 9.81 -35.53 -0.29
C ALA A 315 8.70 -35.22 0.74
N GLN A 316 9.04 -34.55 1.85
CA GLN A 316 8.04 -34.08 2.80
C GLN A 316 7.19 -32.94 2.23
N LEU A 317 7.81 -32.00 1.50
CA LEU A 317 7.08 -30.93 0.82
C LEU A 317 6.13 -31.49 -0.25
N ASP A 318 6.58 -32.44 -1.06
CA ASP A 318 5.77 -33.09 -2.08
C ASP A 318 4.56 -33.81 -1.45
N ALA A 319 4.76 -34.51 -0.33
CA ALA A 319 3.68 -35.15 0.43
C ALA A 319 2.72 -34.13 1.05
N LEU A 320 3.23 -32.98 1.51
CA LEU A 320 2.41 -31.88 2.03
C LEU A 320 1.56 -31.26 0.91
N GLN A 321 2.17 -30.92 -0.23
CA GLN A 321 1.48 -30.37 -1.40
C GLN A 321 0.43 -31.33 -1.96
N PHE A 322 0.71 -32.64 -1.97
CA PHE A 322 -0.27 -33.66 -2.37
C PHE A 322 -1.50 -33.70 -1.45
N ASN A 323 -1.31 -33.48 -0.15
CA ASN A 323 -2.39 -33.46 0.83
C ASN A 323 -3.07 -32.09 0.96
N ARG A 324 -2.48 -31.04 0.38
CA ARG A 324 -3.14 -29.74 0.30
C ARG A 324 -4.33 -29.86 -0.66
N PRO A 325 -5.46 -29.21 -0.35
CA PRO A 325 -6.48 -29.07 -1.37
C PRO A 325 -5.81 -28.43 -2.59
N VAL A 326 -5.99 -29.03 -3.78
CA VAL A 326 -5.51 -28.46 -5.06
C VAL A 326 -5.73 -26.95 -4.97
N PRO A 327 -4.69 -26.11 -5.20
CA PRO A 327 -4.85 -24.67 -5.18
C PRO A 327 -6.05 -24.38 -6.05
N LYS A 328 -7.18 -24.05 -5.42
CA LYS A 328 -8.39 -23.84 -6.17
C LYS A 328 -7.99 -22.72 -7.11
N ALA A 329 -7.97 -22.98 -8.41
CA ALA A 329 -8.19 -21.94 -9.41
C ALA A 329 -9.28 -21.09 -8.78
N VAL A 330 -8.92 -19.88 -8.35
CA VAL A 330 -9.67 -19.11 -7.36
C VAL A 330 -11.10 -19.21 -7.78
N SER A 331 -11.84 -20.04 -7.05
CA SER A 331 -13.20 -20.30 -7.40
C SER A 331 -13.84 -18.94 -7.25
N GLU A 332 -14.27 -18.35 -8.37
CA GLU A 332 -15.07 -17.14 -8.32
C GLU A 332 -16.33 -17.36 -7.48
N LYS A 333 -16.66 -18.64 -7.22
CA LYS A 333 -17.54 -19.03 -6.15
C LYS A 333 -16.76 -19.09 -4.84
N ILE A 334 -16.99 -18.09 -4.01
CA ILE A 334 -16.95 -18.25 -2.55
C ILE A 334 -17.66 -19.58 -2.26
N ALA A 335 -16.96 -20.55 -1.66
CA ALA A 335 -17.65 -21.68 -1.07
C ALA A 335 -18.51 -21.10 0.04
N PHE A 336 -19.80 -20.93 -0.24
CA PHE A 336 -20.77 -20.53 0.77
C PHE A 336 -21.24 -21.80 1.46
N ASP A 337 -20.82 -21.99 2.71
CA ASP A 337 -21.55 -22.88 3.60
C ASP A 337 -22.90 -22.21 3.89
N VAL A 338 -23.93 -22.61 3.14
CA VAL A 338 -25.30 -22.19 3.39
C VAL A 338 -25.84 -23.05 4.52
N GLU A 339 -25.83 -22.50 5.74
CA GLU A 339 -26.42 -23.16 6.90
C GLU A 339 -27.94 -22.95 6.94
N ILE A 340 -28.64 -23.83 7.66
CA ILE A 340 -30.05 -23.65 7.98
C ILE A 340 -30.22 -22.31 8.73
N GLY A 341 -31.16 -21.49 8.27
CA GLY A 341 -31.40 -20.13 8.76
C GLY A 341 -30.75 -19.03 7.92
N THR A 342 -30.02 -19.38 6.86
CA THR A 342 -29.47 -18.39 5.92
C THR A 342 -30.62 -17.69 5.18
N GLU A 343 -30.68 -16.36 5.27
CA GLU A 343 -31.67 -15.55 4.57
C GLU A 343 -31.15 -15.06 3.21
N PHE A 344 -32.00 -15.11 2.20
CA PHE A 344 -31.67 -14.69 0.85
C PHE A 344 -32.89 -14.17 0.08
N VAL A 345 -32.65 -13.42 -0.99
CA VAL A 345 -33.70 -12.92 -1.90
C VAL A 345 -33.50 -13.54 -3.26
N LEU A 346 -34.56 -14.07 -3.88
CA LEU A 346 -34.54 -14.71 -5.20
C LEU A 346 -35.24 -13.81 -6.24
N ASN A 347 -34.55 -13.44 -7.31
CA ASN A 347 -34.99 -12.55 -8.41
C ASN A 347 -35.36 -11.13 -7.98
N GLY A 348 -34.68 -10.63 -6.95
CA GLY A 348 -34.85 -9.28 -6.41
C GLY A 348 -36.02 -9.14 -5.42
N PRO A 349 -36.06 -8.03 -4.64
CA PRO A 349 -37.08 -7.82 -3.60
C PRO A 349 -38.51 -7.74 -4.18
N PRO A 350 -39.55 -8.21 -3.46
CA PRO A 350 -39.75 -7.97 -2.02
C PRO A 350 -39.74 -9.22 -1.11
N GLU A 351 -39.60 -10.42 -1.66
CA GLU A 351 -39.76 -11.68 -0.93
C GLU A 351 -38.42 -12.14 -0.35
N VAL A 352 -38.38 -12.37 0.96
CA VAL A 352 -37.19 -12.81 1.69
C VAL A 352 -37.39 -14.27 2.04
N TYR A 353 -36.49 -15.11 1.57
CA TYR A 353 -36.52 -16.54 1.75
C TYR A 353 -35.49 -16.95 2.80
N GLU A 354 -35.85 -17.89 3.66
CA GLU A 354 -34.97 -18.43 4.70
C GLU A 354 -34.77 -19.92 4.45
N VAL A 355 -33.50 -20.36 4.43
CA VAL A 355 -33.14 -21.76 4.24
C VAL A 355 -33.59 -22.59 5.44
N SER A 356 -34.44 -23.58 5.21
CA SER A 356 -34.98 -24.45 6.27
C SER A 356 -34.26 -25.78 6.38
N LEU A 357 -33.71 -26.29 5.27
CA LEU A 357 -32.97 -27.55 5.22
C LEU A 357 -32.05 -27.57 3.99
N VAL A 358 -30.84 -28.09 4.14
CA VAL A 358 -29.94 -28.34 3.00
C VAL A 358 -29.71 -29.85 2.89
N SER A 359 -30.12 -30.43 1.76
CA SER A 359 -29.89 -31.83 1.42
C SER A 359 -28.68 -31.96 0.49
N MET A 360 -28.29 -33.19 0.12
CA MET A 360 -27.17 -33.40 -0.81
C MET A 360 -27.40 -32.78 -2.20
N ASN A 361 -28.65 -32.69 -2.65
CA ASN A 361 -28.99 -32.27 -4.02
C ASN A 361 -29.92 -31.06 -4.09
N SER A 362 -30.47 -30.57 -2.97
CA SER A 362 -31.43 -29.46 -2.94
C SER A 362 -31.33 -28.57 -1.70
N VAL A 363 -31.60 -27.28 -1.89
CA VAL A 363 -31.82 -26.27 -0.83
C VAL A 363 -33.32 -26.07 -0.65
N HIS A 364 -33.80 -26.30 0.56
CA HIS A 364 -35.18 -26.05 0.95
C HIS A 364 -35.23 -24.72 1.66
N TYR A 365 -36.24 -23.91 1.34
CA TYR A 365 -36.39 -22.58 1.92
C TYR A 365 -37.87 -22.23 2.03
N PHE A 366 -38.21 -21.21 2.81
CA PHE A 366 -39.56 -20.67 2.85
C PHE A 366 -39.54 -19.16 2.78
N ASP A 367 -40.54 -18.57 2.16
CA ASP A 367 -40.74 -17.12 2.21
C ASP A 367 -41.12 -16.71 3.64
N GLN A 368 -40.38 -15.80 4.23
CA GLN A 368 -40.63 -15.31 5.58
C GLN A 368 -41.97 -14.58 5.72
N GLN A 369 -42.51 -14.01 4.63
CA GLN A 369 -43.81 -13.33 4.64
C GLN A 369 -44.98 -14.30 4.45
N SER A 370 -44.97 -15.13 3.41
CA SER A 370 -46.08 -16.05 3.11
C SER A 370 -45.99 -17.42 3.79
N ARG A 371 -44.82 -17.79 4.33
CA ARG A 371 -44.48 -19.15 4.84
C ARG A 371 -44.59 -20.25 3.79
N ASN A 372 -44.70 -19.91 2.51
CA ASN A 372 -44.68 -20.89 1.43
C ASN A 372 -43.28 -21.49 1.30
N ALA A 373 -43.21 -22.82 1.31
CA ALA A 373 -41.97 -23.56 1.16
C ALA A 373 -41.66 -23.78 -0.33
N GLY A 374 -40.40 -23.53 -0.70
CA GLY A 374 -39.83 -23.81 -2.00
C GLY A 374 -38.64 -24.77 -1.89
N LEU A 375 -38.31 -25.41 -3.00
CA LEU A 375 -37.15 -26.27 -3.14
C LEU A 375 -36.44 -25.91 -4.43
N MET A 376 -35.11 -25.78 -4.36
CA MET A 376 -34.27 -25.52 -5.52
C MET A 376 -33.08 -26.49 -5.54
N PRO A 377 -32.73 -27.11 -6.68
CA PRO A 377 -31.51 -27.91 -6.80
C PRO A 377 -30.28 -27.08 -6.41
N VAL A 378 -29.31 -27.69 -5.72
CA VAL A 378 -28.09 -26.98 -5.26
C VAL A 378 -27.37 -26.30 -6.42
N ALA A 379 -27.25 -26.99 -7.58
CA ALA A 379 -26.61 -26.42 -8.78
C ALA A 379 -27.34 -25.18 -9.32
N GLU A 380 -28.67 -25.13 -9.20
CA GLU A 380 -29.47 -23.97 -9.62
C GLU A 380 -29.39 -22.84 -8.61
N PHE A 381 -29.38 -23.15 -7.31
CA PHE A 381 -29.18 -22.17 -6.23
C PHE A 381 -27.80 -21.50 -6.33
N GLU A 382 -26.77 -22.28 -6.61
CA GLU A 382 -25.42 -21.77 -6.88
C GLU A 382 -25.37 -20.90 -8.14
N ARG A 383 -25.99 -21.35 -9.25
CA ARG A 383 -26.03 -20.58 -10.50
C ARG A 383 -26.76 -19.26 -10.30
N ALA A 384 -27.91 -19.28 -9.62
CA ALA A 384 -28.71 -18.11 -9.33
C ALA A 384 -27.97 -17.15 -8.37
N THR A 385 -27.22 -17.64 -7.40
CA THR A 385 -26.38 -16.81 -6.51
C THR A 385 -25.22 -16.16 -7.28
N PHE A 386 -24.60 -16.91 -8.19
CA PHE A 386 -23.53 -16.41 -9.06
C PHE A 386 -24.03 -15.35 -10.05
N GLN A 387 -25.22 -15.57 -10.63
CA GLN A 387 -25.89 -14.64 -11.54
C GLN A 387 -26.53 -13.44 -10.82
N ARG A 388 -26.42 -13.36 -9.48
CA ARG A 388 -27.05 -12.35 -8.60
C ARG A 388 -28.58 -12.33 -8.64
N GLU A 389 -29.17 -13.44 -9.08
CA GLU A 389 -30.59 -13.73 -8.91
C GLU A 389 -30.86 -14.05 -7.44
N ILE A 390 -29.94 -14.74 -6.76
CA ILE A 390 -29.96 -14.95 -5.31
C ILE A 390 -28.99 -14.00 -4.60
N ILE A 391 -29.49 -13.25 -3.63
CA ILE A 391 -28.69 -12.33 -2.81
C ILE A 391 -28.78 -12.78 -1.34
N LEU A 392 -27.69 -13.33 -0.79
CA LEU A 392 -27.58 -13.71 0.62
C LEU A 392 -27.52 -12.45 1.50
N LEU A 393 -28.28 -12.44 2.60
CA LEU A 393 -28.47 -11.26 3.44
C LEU A 393 -27.54 -11.19 4.66
N SER A 394 -26.67 -12.18 4.94
CA SER A 394 -25.69 -12.09 6.04
C SER A 394 -24.38 -12.86 5.86
N SER A 395 -23.25 -12.25 6.27
CA SER A 395 -21.99 -12.88 6.72
C SER A 395 -21.89 -12.71 8.25
N GLN A 396 -21.42 -13.72 8.98
CA GLN A 396 -21.59 -13.83 10.45
C GLN A 396 -21.12 -12.59 11.23
N ALA A 397 -22.00 -12.01 12.05
CA ALA A 397 -21.71 -10.87 12.93
C ALA A 397 -20.96 -11.28 14.21
N SER A 398 -20.07 -10.42 14.74
CA SER A 398 -19.40 -10.63 16.03
C SER A 398 -20.37 -10.58 17.23
N THR A 399 -20.01 -11.17 18.37
CA THR A 399 -20.86 -11.17 19.57
C THR A 399 -21.19 -9.74 20.05
N ASP A 400 -20.27 -8.79 19.92
CA ASP A 400 -20.49 -7.37 20.26
C ASP A 400 -21.38 -6.63 19.24
N GLU A 401 -21.33 -6.99 17.95
CA GLU A 401 -22.29 -6.49 16.95
C GLU A 401 -23.69 -7.09 17.12
N ARG A 402 -23.78 -8.35 17.55
CA ARG A 402 -25.06 -8.96 17.94
C ARG A 402 -25.64 -8.32 19.19
N LEU A 403 -24.80 -7.85 20.12
CA LEU A 403 -25.21 -7.11 21.31
C LEU A 403 -25.60 -5.66 20.99
N SER A 404 -24.93 -4.99 20.04
CA SER A 404 -25.20 -3.60 19.67
C SER A 404 -26.48 -3.40 18.84
N GLN A 405 -26.99 -4.45 18.21
CA GLN A 405 -28.27 -4.42 17.47
C GLN A 405 -29.52 -4.61 18.36
N ILE A 406 -29.35 -4.88 19.66
CA ILE A 406 -30.46 -4.98 20.60
C ILE A 406 -30.89 -3.56 20.98
N ASN A 407 -31.99 -3.07 20.38
CA ASN A 407 -32.62 -1.80 20.74
C ASN A 407 -32.72 -1.67 22.27
N GLY A 408 -32.02 -0.66 22.83
CA GLY A 408 -31.78 -0.45 24.25
C GLY A 408 -32.88 -0.97 25.16
N LEU A 409 -32.66 -2.16 25.73
CA LEU A 409 -33.44 -2.70 26.82
C LEU A 409 -33.03 -1.94 28.08
N THR A 410 -33.98 -1.41 28.83
CA THR A 410 -33.65 -0.86 30.15
C THR A 410 -33.30 -1.99 31.11
N ASP A 411 -32.50 -1.72 32.14
CA ASP A 411 -32.17 -2.71 33.19
C ASP A 411 -33.42 -3.35 33.81
N TYR A 412 -34.50 -2.56 33.89
CA TYR A 412 -35.83 -3.05 34.26
C TYR A 412 -36.37 -4.11 33.28
N GLN A 413 -36.30 -3.89 31.96
CA GLN A 413 -36.77 -4.87 30.98
C GLN A 413 -35.94 -6.15 30.99
N ILE A 414 -34.62 -6.04 31.18
CA ILE A 414 -33.71 -7.19 31.28
C ILE A 414 -34.04 -8.02 32.53
N THR A 415 -34.22 -7.35 33.67
CA THR A 415 -34.54 -7.97 34.96
C THR A 415 -35.94 -8.59 34.96
N GLU A 416 -36.94 -7.86 34.49
CA GLU A 416 -38.33 -8.31 34.40
C GLU A 416 -38.50 -9.45 33.38
N GLY A 417 -37.79 -9.41 32.25
CA GLY A 417 -37.77 -10.49 31.25
C GLY A 417 -37.18 -11.79 31.82
N LYS A 418 -36.10 -11.70 32.60
CA LYS A 418 -35.54 -12.85 33.33
C LYS A 418 -36.53 -13.42 34.35
N ASN A 419 -37.16 -12.56 35.16
CA ASN A 419 -38.11 -12.99 36.20
C ASN A 419 -39.37 -13.65 35.61
N ARG A 420 -39.91 -13.13 34.50
CA ARG A 420 -41.05 -13.72 33.80
C ARG A 420 -40.73 -15.07 33.16
N PHE A 421 -39.50 -15.23 32.65
CA PHE A 421 -39.05 -16.51 32.10
C PHE A 421 -38.93 -17.58 33.18
N LEU A 422 -38.31 -17.25 34.33
CA LEU A 422 -38.20 -18.16 35.48
C LEU A 422 -39.58 -18.55 36.04
N MET A 423 -40.49 -17.58 36.17
CA MET A 423 -41.89 -17.81 36.57
C MET A 423 -42.58 -18.84 35.67
N VAL A 424 -42.41 -18.74 34.34
CA VAL A 424 -43.00 -19.71 33.40
C VAL A 424 -42.44 -21.11 33.61
N ARG A 425 -41.11 -21.25 33.81
CA ARG A 425 -40.48 -22.55 34.07
C ARG A 425 -40.95 -23.19 35.37
N ASP A 426 -41.05 -22.43 36.46
CA ASP A 426 -41.51 -22.96 37.74
C ASP A 426 -42.99 -23.37 37.70
N LEU A 427 -43.84 -22.60 37.00
CA LEU A 427 -45.24 -22.98 36.74
C LEU A 427 -45.38 -24.21 35.82
N GLU A 428 -44.40 -24.47 34.96
CA GLU A 428 -44.34 -25.67 34.11
C GLU A 428 -43.85 -26.89 34.87
N ALA A 429 -42.96 -26.70 35.84
CA ALA A 429 -42.52 -27.73 36.79
C ALA A 429 -43.55 -28.02 37.90
N GLY A 430 -44.77 -27.47 37.82
CA GLY A 430 -45.85 -27.71 38.76
C GLY A 430 -45.72 -26.99 40.12
N LYS A 431 -44.77 -26.07 40.27
CA LYS A 431 -44.57 -25.33 41.52
C LYS A 431 -45.59 -24.20 41.66
N GLN A 432 -46.03 -23.91 42.88
CA GLN A 432 -46.82 -22.70 43.16
C GLN A 432 -45.92 -21.46 43.11
N VAL A 433 -46.21 -20.54 42.18
CA VAL A 433 -45.47 -19.27 42.04
C VAL A 433 -46.39 -18.10 42.38
N ARG A 434 -46.05 -17.31 43.40
CA ARG A 434 -46.73 -16.05 43.73
C ARG A 434 -46.17 -14.90 42.87
N CYS A 435 -47.01 -14.27 42.06
CA CYS A 435 -46.63 -13.08 41.29
C CYS A 435 -47.79 -12.10 41.12
N ASN A 436 -47.47 -10.86 40.78
CA ASN A 436 -48.41 -9.72 40.76
C ASN A 436 -49.09 -9.55 39.38
N LEU A 437 -49.00 -10.55 38.51
CA LEU A 437 -49.54 -10.54 37.15
C LEU A 437 -50.88 -11.26 37.12
N SER A 438 -51.82 -10.79 36.29
CA SER A 438 -53.12 -11.46 36.18
C SER A 438 -53.01 -12.80 35.46
N THR A 439 -53.95 -13.71 35.71
CA THR A 439 -53.98 -15.06 35.13
C THR A 439 -53.88 -15.04 33.60
N ARG A 440 -54.54 -14.07 32.95
CA ARG A 440 -54.47 -13.89 31.48
C ARG A 440 -53.11 -13.42 31.00
N GLN A 441 -52.42 -12.58 31.76
CA GLN A 441 -51.06 -12.13 31.42
C GLN A 441 -50.06 -13.28 31.54
N ILE A 442 -50.17 -14.08 32.59
CA ILE A 442 -49.34 -15.28 32.80
C ILE A 442 -49.54 -16.26 31.64
N GLN A 443 -50.79 -16.58 31.29
CA GLN A 443 -51.10 -17.47 30.17
C GLN A 443 -50.56 -16.93 28.84
N ARG A 444 -50.68 -15.62 28.59
CA ARG A 444 -50.15 -14.99 27.37
C ARG A 444 -48.63 -15.07 27.28
N ILE A 445 -47.94 -14.84 28.40
CA ILE A 445 -46.48 -14.92 28.46
C ILE A 445 -46.04 -16.39 28.28
N ARG A 446 -46.68 -17.34 28.97
CA ARG A 446 -46.41 -18.78 28.83
C ARG A 446 -46.62 -19.26 27.38
N LYS A 447 -47.68 -18.80 26.73
CA LYS A 447 -47.92 -19.08 25.30
C LYS A 447 -46.81 -18.50 24.42
N LYS A 448 -46.39 -17.25 24.65
CA LYS A 448 -45.30 -16.62 23.90
C LYS A 448 -43.97 -17.34 24.10
N VAL A 449 -43.66 -17.76 25.32
CA VAL A 449 -42.42 -18.49 25.65
C VAL A 449 -42.41 -19.87 24.99
N ARG A 450 -43.51 -20.63 25.05
CA ARG A 450 -43.64 -21.92 24.36
C ARG A 450 -43.53 -21.79 22.84
N ALA A 451 -44.17 -20.76 22.28
CA ALA A 451 -44.13 -20.50 20.84
C ALA A 451 -42.72 -20.14 20.34
N ALA A 452 -41.79 -19.78 21.22
CA ALA A 452 -40.40 -19.48 20.88
C ALA A 452 -39.51 -20.72 20.73
N GLY A 453 -40.05 -21.94 20.84
CA GLY A 453 -39.31 -23.20 20.67
C GLY A 453 -38.38 -23.50 21.86
N GLU A 454 -37.42 -24.43 21.70
CA GLU A 454 -36.53 -24.89 22.79
C GLU A 454 -35.32 -23.98 23.07
N SER A 455 -35.06 -23.00 22.20
CA SER A 455 -33.93 -22.09 22.35
C SER A 455 -34.08 -21.19 23.58
N LEU A 456 -33.26 -21.41 24.60
CA LEU A 456 -33.20 -20.63 25.85
C LEU A 456 -33.09 -19.10 25.61
N PRO A 457 -32.23 -18.61 24.70
CA PRO A 457 -32.17 -17.19 24.35
C PRO A 457 -33.47 -16.64 23.75
N ALA A 458 -34.15 -17.42 22.88
CA ALA A 458 -35.39 -17.02 22.23
C ALA A 458 -36.57 -16.98 23.22
N GLN A 459 -36.67 -17.98 24.08
CA GLN A 459 -37.65 -18.04 25.17
C GLN A 459 -37.52 -16.86 26.15
N ARG A 460 -36.28 -16.52 26.54
CA ARG A 460 -36.00 -15.36 27.41
C ARG A 460 -36.36 -14.03 26.74
N ARG A 461 -36.09 -13.90 25.43
CA ARG A 461 -36.49 -12.72 24.65
C ARG A 461 -38.02 -12.61 24.58
N ALA A 462 -38.73 -13.71 24.35
CA ALA A 462 -40.21 -13.73 24.29
C ALA A 462 -40.89 -13.35 25.62
N ALA A 463 -40.23 -13.60 26.76
CA ALA A 463 -40.70 -13.18 28.08
C ALA A 463 -40.47 -11.69 28.38
N THR A 464 -39.63 -11.00 27.59
CA THR A 464 -39.22 -9.60 27.81
C THR A 464 -40.28 -8.61 27.30
N PRO A 465 -40.75 -7.63 28.09
CA PRO A 465 -41.80 -6.69 27.67
C PRO A 465 -41.35 -5.67 26.61
N GLU A 466 -42.15 -5.52 25.55
CA GLU A 466 -41.92 -4.56 24.44
C GLU A 466 -42.46 -3.14 24.73
N ARG A 467 -41.94 -2.13 23.99
CA ARG A 467 -42.33 -0.70 24.09
C ARG A 467 -43.48 -0.38 23.11
N ARG A 468 -44.55 0.28 23.56
CA ARG A 468 -45.67 0.69 22.68
C ARG A 468 -45.24 1.80 21.71
N ARG A 469 -45.67 1.73 20.43
CA ARG A 469 -45.48 2.78 19.40
C ARG A 469 -46.83 3.28 18.88
N GLY A 470 -46.96 4.60 18.67
CA GLY A 470 -48.14 5.28 18.08
C GLY A 470 -48.12 5.31 16.54
N GLY A 471 -49.31 5.41 15.92
CA GLY A 471 -49.58 5.18 14.49
C GLY A 471 -49.00 6.21 13.50
N ARG A 472 -48.75 5.78 12.25
CA ARG A 472 -48.22 6.59 11.12
C ARG A 472 -49.29 6.82 10.04
N CYS A 473 -49.28 7.98 9.38
CA CYS A 473 -49.96 8.20 8.09
C CYS A 473 -49.07 7.75 6.91
N GLN A 474 -49.66 7.29 5.80
CA GLN A 474 -48.97 6.84 4.59
C GLN A 474 -48.91 7.98 3.53
N VAL A 475 -47.74 8.12 2.89
CA VAL A 475 -47.50 9.00 1.72
C VAL A 475 -47.89 8.23 0.45
N SER A 476 -48.58 8.86 -0.50
CA SER A 476 -49.05 8.19 -1.72
C SER A 476 -47.92 7.93 -2.72
N GLN A 477 -48.13 6.96 -3.62
CA GLN A 477 -47.16 6.64 -4.68
C GLN A 477 -47.00 7.80 -5.69
N THR A 478 -48.09 8.50 -6.02
CA THR A 478 -48.09 9.70 -6.86
C THR A 478 -47.21 10.82 -6.28
N GLN A 479 -47.22 11.00 -4.96
CA GLN A 479 -46.32 11.95 -4.29
C GLN A 479 -44.85 11.52 -4.41
N ILE A 480 -44.56 10.23 -4.32
CA ILE A 480 -43.20 9.68 -4.46
C ILE A 480 -42.67 9.86 -5.88
N ASP A 481 -43.49 9.62 -6.89
CA ASP A 481 -43.10 9.77 -8.29
C ASP A 481 -42.77 11.22 -8.64
N LEU A 482 -43.58 12.17 -8.16
CA LEU A 482 -43.28 13.60 -8.30
C LEU A 482 -41.99 14.01 -7.56
N ILE A 483 -41.68 13.40 -6.41
CA ILE A 483 -40.40 13.60 -5.71
C ILE A 483 -39.23 13.06 -6.55
N ARG A 484 -39.38 11.89 -7.18
CA ARG A 484 -38.36 11.31 -8.06
C ARG A 484 -38.09 12.22 -9.26
N THR A 485 -39.12 12.54 -10.04
CA THR A 485 -39.00 13.36 -11.26
C THR A 485 -38.34 14.71 -11.00
N THR A 486 -38.70 15.37 -9.89
CA THR A 486 -38.11 16.66 -9.51
C THR A 486 -36.69 16.56 -8.98
N THR A 487 -36.31 15.41 -8.42
CA THR A 487 -34.95 15.14 -7.94
C THR A 487 -34.02 14.80 -9.11
N GLU A 488 -34.49 14.01 -10.07
CA GLU A 488 -33.79 13.65 -11.32
C GLU A 488 -33.55 14.87 -12.19
N TRP A 489 -34.56 15.74 -12.36
CA TRP A 489 -34.38 17.03 -13.03
C TRP A 489 -33.26 17.88 -12.40
N GLY A 490 -33.09 17.79 -11.08
CA GLY A 490 -32.06 18.49 -10.33
C GLY A 490 -30.69 17.78 -10.29
N ASN A 491 -30.52 16.63 -10.96
CA ASN A 491 -29.25 15.91 -11.05
C ASN A 491 -28.38 16.44 -12.21
N ASN A 492 -28.01 17.71 -12.13
CA ASN A 492 -27.12 18.35 -13.12
C ASN A 492 -26.08 19.27 -12.45
N PRO A 493 -24.97 19.59 -13.14
CA PRO A 493 -23.87 20.37 -12.55
C PRO A 493 -24.20 21.85 -12.31
N THR A 494 -25.17 22.39 -13.06
CA THR A 494 -25.53 23.82 -13.08
C THR A 494 -26.55 24.24 -12.04
N ASN A 495 -27.23 23.29 -11.37
CA ASN A 495 -28.32 23.61 -10.44
C ASN A 495 -28.05 23.12 -9.00
N PRO A 496 -27.39 23.93 -8.16
CA PRO A 496 -27.04 23.53 -6.81
C PRO A 496 -28.14 23.94 -5.83
N GLY A 497 -29.12 23.08 -5.55
CA GLY A 497 -29.85 23.22 -4.27
C GLY A 497 -31.24 22.59 -4.15
N GLY A 498 -31.48 21.99 -2.98
CA GLY A 498 -32.76 21.36 -2.62
C GLY A 498 -33.96 22.32 -2.46
N ARG A 499 -33.76 23.65 -2.46
CA ARG A 499 -34.86 24.64 -2.41
C ARG A 499 -35.50 24.81 -3.80
N ALA A 500 -34.70 24.74 -4.87
CA ALA A 500 -35.19 24.76 -6.25
C ALA A 500 -35.97 23.48 -6.59
N SER A 501 -35.46 22.31 -6.19
CA SER A 501 -36.18 21.03 -6.38
C SER A 501 -37.51 20.98 -5.64
N TYR A 502 -37.60 21.53 -4.41
CA TYR A 502 -38.88 21.59 -3.68
C TYR A 502 -39.88 22.57 -4.31
N ARG A 503 -39.40 23.70 -4.86
CA ARG A 503 -40.25 24.64 -5.60
C ARG A 503 -40.82 23.97 -6.86
N LYS A 504 -39.97 23.26 -7.62
CA LYS A 504 -40.40 22.51 -8.80
C LYS A 504 -41.36 21.38 -8.47
N TYR A 505 -41.15 20.69 -7.34
CA TYR A 505 -42.08 19.70 -6.82
C TYR A 505 -43.44 20.32 -6.49
N ARG A 506 -43.45 21.48 -5.84
CA ARG A 506 -44.69 22.20 -5.56
C ARG A 506 -45.46 22.58 -6.83
N GLU A 507 -44.76 23.07 -7.85
CA GLU A 507 -45.37 23.40 -9.15
C GLU A 507 -45.98 22.16 -9.81
N LEU A 508 -45.22 21.07 -9.93
CA LEU A 508 -45.70 19.83 -10.56
C LEU A 508 -46.81 19.14 -9.77
N SER A 509 -46.78 19.21 -8.43
CA SER A 509 -47.86 18.73 -7.57
C SER A 509 -49.14 19.53 -7.75
N LEU A 510 -49.05 20.85 -7.94
CA LEU A 510 -50.22 21.69 -8.20
C LEU A 510 -50.82 21.43 -9.59
N ASP A 511 -50.00 21.31 -10.63
CA ASP A 511 -50.45 20.96 -11.98
C ASP A 511 -51.09 19.57 -12.03
N ALA A 512 -50.51 18.59 -11.31
CA ALA A 512 -51.03 17.24 -11.22
C ALA A 512 -52.20 17.08 -10.22
N LYS A 513 -52.60 18.14 -9.51
CA LYS A 513 -53.63 18.13 -8.45
C LYS A 513 -53.36 17.09 -7.34
N VAL A 514 -52.11 16.97 -6.92
CA VAL A 514 -51.66 16.07 -5.84
C VAL A 514 -51.28 16.87 -4.60
N ASP A 515 -51.76 16.45 -3.43
CA ASP A 515 -51.41 17.10 -2.16
C ASP A 515 -49.91 17.07 -1.89
N LEU A 516 -49.40 18.14 -1.26
CA LEU A 516 -47.98 18.25 -0.93
C LEU A 516 -47.65 17.39 0.29
N VAL A 517 -46.54 16.65 0.22
CA VAL A 517 -45.94 16.09 1.42
C VAL A 517 -45.30 17.18 2.28
N SER A 518 -45.14 16.93 3.58
CA SER A 518 -44.39 17.85 4.43
C SER A 518 -42.96 18.05 3.89
N ARG A 519 -42.41 19.25 4.06
CA ARG A 519 -41.06 19.59 3.61
C ARG A 519 -39.99 18.63 4.18
N LYS A 520 -40.18 18.14 5.41
CA LYS A 520 -39.33 17.14 6.05
C LYS A 520 -39.41 15.81 5.30
N THR A 521 -40.62 15.34 5.02
CA THR A 521 -40.88 14.10 4.26
C THR A 521 -40.31 14.16 2.85
N PHE A 522 -40.45 15.29 2.16
CA PHE A 522 -39.82 15.52 0.86
C PHE A 522 -38.30 15.36 0.93
N TYR A 523 -37.64 15.98 1.91
CA TYR A 523 -36.19 15.91 2.05
C TYR A 523 -35.66 14.54 2.47
N GLU A 524 -36.39 13.81 3.31
CA GLU A 524 -36.07 12.44 3.66
C GLU A 524 -36.18 11.51 2.45
N ARG A 525 -37.26 11.63 1.67
CA ARG A 525 -37.52 10.76 0.51
C ARG A 525 -36.61 11.08 -0.68
N ARG A 526 -36.33 12.37 -0.94
CA ARG A 526 -35.47 12.76 -2.08
C ARG A 526 -34.06 12.18 -2.00
N ARG A 527 -33.54 11.90 -0.79
CA ARG A 527 -32.20 11.32 -0.60
C ARG A 527 -31.98 10.05 -1.43
N LYS A 528 -33.05 9.30 -1.73
CA LYS A 528 -33.01 8.07 -2.52
C LYS A 528 -32.79 8.28 -4.02
N TYR A 529 -33.07 9.47 -4.55
CA TYR A 529 -33.07 9.75 -6.01
C TYR A 529 -31.98 10.77 -6.42
N ILE A 530 -31.10 11.15 -5.48
CA ILE A 530 -29.97 12.05 -5.77
C ILE A 530 -28.87 11.24 -6.47
N ASP A 531 -28.60 11.57 -7.73
CA ASP A 531 -27.40 11.13 -8.43
C ASP A 531 -26.27 12.14 -8.17
N ARG A 532 -25.32 11.76 -7.30
CA ARG A 532 -24.18 12.61 -6.94
C ARG A 532 -23.14 12.70 -8.06
N LYS A 533 -23.01 11.65 -8.89
CA LYS A 533 -22.08 11.61 -10.03
C LYS A 533 -22.49 12.64 -11.09
N ALA A 534 -23.79 12.73 -11.38
CA ALA A 534 -24.34 13.71 -12.31
C ALA A 534 -24.28 15.16 -11.78
N ARG A 535 -24.28 15.37 -10.45
CA ARG A 535 -24.23 16.71 -9.82
C ARG A 535 -22.83 17.26 -9.60
N GLN A 536 -21.86 16.41 -9.25
CA GLN A 536 -20.53 16.84 -8.79
C GLN A 536 -19.38 16.28 -9.65
N GLY A 537 -19.70 15.49 -10.68
CA GLY A 537 -18.73 14.84 -11.56
C GLY A 537 -18.15 13.55 -10.98
N GLY A 538 -17.52 12.73 -11.84
CA GLY A 538 -17.00 11.41 -11.48
C GLY A 538 -15.87 11.39 -10.43
N ARG A 539 -15.27 12.55 -10.11
CA ARG A 539 -14.17 12.68 -9.14
C ARG A 539 -14.61 12.48 -7.68
N VAL A 540 -15.86 12.77 -7.32
CA VAL A 540 -16.32 12.73 -5.92
C VAL A 540 -16.78 11.32 -5.51
N THR A 541 -17.32 10.54 -6.44
CA THR A 541 -17.72 9.14 -6.21
C THR A 541 -16.57 8.26 -5.70
N TYR A 542 -15.32 8.53 -6.11
CA TYR A 542 -14.15 7.79 -5.64
C TYR A 542 -13.77 8.05 -4.18
N ASN A 543 -14.14 9.22 -3.62
CA ASN A 543 -13.89 9.55 -2.22
C ASN A 543 -14.99 9.04 -1.28
N GLU A 544 -16.15 8.66 -1.82
CA GLU A 544 -17.31 8.19 -1.05
C GLU A 544 -17.49 6.66 -1.08
N GLU A 545 -16.77 5.94 -1.95
CA GLU A 545 -16.66 4.47 -1.83
C GLU A 545 -15.97 4.11 -0.50
N PRO A 546 -16.43 3.08 0.23
CA PRO A 546 -15.74 2.64 1.43
C PRO A 546 -14.28 2.36 1.09
N ALA A 547 -13.36 2.89 1.89
CA ALA A 547 -11.93 2.66 1.75
C ALA A 547 -11.70 1.17 1.61
N THR A 548 -11.36 0.74 0.40
CA THR A 548 -11.14 -0.67 0.12
C THR A 548 -9.74 -0.96 0.64
N TRP A 549 -9.68 -1.57 1.82
CA TRP A 549 -8.43 -1.90 2.50
C TRP A 549 -7.57 -2.91 1.72
N TYR A 550 -8.16 -3.58 0.73
CA TYR A 550 -7.54 -4.63 -0.08
C TYR A 550 -8.00 -4.46 -1.54
N LEU A 551 -7.09 -4.52 -2.53
CA LEU A 551 -7.51 -4.57 -3.93
C LEU A 551 -7.82 -6.01 -4.39
N HIS A 552 -7.21 -7.00 -3.74
CA HIS A 552 -7.51 -8.43 -3.75
C HIS A 552 -7.32 -8.95 -2.32
N LEU A 553 -7.98 -10.05 -1.92
CA LEU A 553 -7.83 -10.65 -0.59
C LEU A 553 -6.37 -11.06 -0.28
N GLU A 554 -5.54 -11.17 -1.32
CA GLU A 554 -4.19 -11.74 -1.30
C GLU A 554 -3.05 -10.70 -1.38
N ASP A 555 -3.32 -9.45 -1.77
CA ASP A 555 -2.27 -8.42 -1.90
C ASP A 555 -2.02 -7.73 -0.55
N LYS A 556 -0.81 -7.90 0.00
CA LYS A 556 -0.31 -7.10 1.13
C LYS A 556 0.01 -5.68 0.68
N VAL A 557 -1.03 -4.84 0.54
CA VAL A 557 -0.93 -3.42 0.11
C VAL A 557 0.09 -2.64 0.96
N ASN A 558 0.28 -3.04 2.22
CA ASN A 558 1.16 -2.39 3.20
C ASN A 558 2.54 -3.08 3.36
N GLY A 559 2.85 -4.10 2.55
CA GLY A 559 4.00 -4.97 2.80
C GLY A 559 3.69 -6.03 3.85
N GLY A 560 4.70 -6.82 4.22
CA GLY A 560 4.57 -7.91 5.20
C GLY A 560 5.73 -7.98 6.20
N ARG A 561 6.57 -6.94 6.21
CA ARG A 561 7.73 -6.79 7.09
C ARG A 561 8.18 -5.32 7.13
N PRO A 562 8.90 -4.90 8.19
CA PRO A 562 9.45 -3.55 8.27
C PRO A 562 10.39 -3.24 7.10
N PHE A 563 10.38 -2.00 6.63
CA PHE A 563 11.17 -1.52 5.49
C PHE A 563 10.89 -2.27 4.17
N HIS A 564 9.83 -3.08 4.09
CA HIS A 564 9.44 -3.68 2.80
C HIS A 564 8.98 -2.60 1.83
N ARG A 565 7.94 -1.86 2.24
CA ARG A 565 7.27 -0.85 1.44
C ARG A 565 7.18 0.43 2.26
N VAL A 566 7.80 1.47 1.74
CA VAL A 566 7.87 2.79 2.38
C VAL A 566 7.23 3.81 1.46
N HIS A 567 6.38 4.67 2.01
CA HIS A 567 5.76 5.76 1.28
C HIS A 567 6.56 7.04 1.45
N ILE A 568 6.79 7.75 0.34
CA ILE A 568 7.26 9.14 0.37
C ILE A 568 6.15 10.03 -0.20
N ASP A 569 5.74 11.03 0.58
CA ASP A 569 4.74 12.00 0.15
C ASP A 569 5.05 13.39 0.70
N HIS A 570 4.49 14.41 0.06
CA HIS A 570 4.73 15.81 0.39
C HIS A 570 3.41 16.52 0.71
N THR A 571 3.42 17.39 1.72
CA THR A 571 2.28 18.26 2.02
C THR A 571 2.73 19.68 2.36
N LYS A 572 1.92 20.67 2.02
CA LYS A 572 2.15 22.05 2.43
C LYS A 572 1.48 22.27 3.78
N LEU A 573 2.25 22.54 4.82
CA LEU A 573 1.71 22.66 6.18
C LEU A 573 0.73 23.83 6.30
N ASP A 574 -0.32 23.62 7.08
CA ASP A 574 -1.40 24.58 7.35
C ASP A 574 -1.01 25.59 8.46
N VAL A 575 0.27 25.98 8.55
CA VAL A 575 0.82 26.95 9.51
C VAL A 575 1.80 27.93 8.86
N PHE A 576 1.77 29.19 9.30
CA PHE A 576 2.76 30.20 8.96
C PHE A 576 3.91 30.20 9.97
N ILE A 577 5.13 30.32 9.46
CA ILE A 577 6.33 30.54 10.27
C ILE A 577 6.94 31.91 9.97
N ALA A 578 7.61 32.49 10.96
CA ALA A 578 8.47 33.65 10.79
C ALA A 578 9.91 33.20 10.56
N ILE A 579 10.54 33.79 9.54
CA ILE A 579 11.95 33.56 9.25
C ILE A 579 12.64 34.91 9.15
N ARG A 580 13.70 35.08 9.93
CA ARG A 580 14.56 36.26 9.84
C ARG A 580 15.56 36.04 8.71
N GLY A 581 15.41 36.80 7.62
CA GLY A 581 16.40 36.82 6.56
C GLY A 581 17.55 37.78 6.87
N LYS A 582 18.53 37.81 5.96
CA LYS A 582 19.69 38.72 6.04
C LYS A 582 19.21 40.19 6.07
N GLY A 583 19.84 41.01 6.91
CA GLY A 583 19.44 42.42 7.12
C GLY A 583 18.28 42.62 8.11
N GLY A 584 17.84 41.58 8.83
CA GLY A 584 16.85 41.68 9.91
C GLY A 584 15.39 41.66 9.46
N ARG A 585 15.11 41.56 8.16
CA ARG A 585 13.76 41.47 7.60
C ARG A 585 13.09 40.14 7.98
N ILE A 586 11.84 40.21 8.44
CA ILE A 586 11.04 39.04 8.81
C ILE A 586 10.10 38.65 7.65
N PHE A 587 10.17 37.40 7.25
CA PHE A 587 9.35 36.80 6.21
C PHE A 587 8.36 35.81 6.81
N ARG A 588 7.14 35.76 6.25
CA ARG A 588 6.08 34.83 6.67
C ARG A 588 5.78 33.87 5.54
N LYS A 589 5.99 32.58 5.75
CA LYS A 589 5.76 31.54 4.73
C LYS A 589 5.12 30.31 5.34
N ARG A 590 4.54 29.49 4.47
CA ARG A 590 4.05 28.15 4.80
C ARG A 590 5.06 27.14 4.29
N PRO A 591 5.67 26.33 5.17
CA PRO A 591 6.64 25.33 4.76
C PRO A 591 5.95 24.10 4.15
N TRP A 592 6.72 23.34 3.40
CA TRP A 592 6.42 22.02 2.89
C TRP A 592 7.08 20.97 3.76
N LEU A 593 6.35 19.91 4.04
CA LEU A 593 6.80 18.75 4.79
C LEU A 593 6.85 17.55 3.83
N THR A 594 8.02 16.95 3.71
CA THR A 594 8.21 15.65 3.06
C THR A 594 8.31 14.60 4.14
N LEU A 595 7.52 13.54 4.06
CA LEU A 595 7.51 12.45 5.04
C LEU A 595 7.84 11.11 4.38
N ILE A 596 8.55 10.28 5.13
CA ILE A 596 8.81 8.87 4.84
C ILE A 596 8.13 8.04 5.92
N MET A 597 7.22 7.14 5.53
CA MET A 597 6.54 6.24 6.45
C MET A 597 6.69 4.78 6.01
N ASP A 598 6.95 3.89 6.97
CA ASP A 598 6.84 2.45 6.78
C ASP A 598 5.38 1.99 6.71
N ALA A 599 5.00 1.27 5.66
CA ALA A 599 3.61 0.89 5.44
C ALA A 599 3.13 -0.21 6.40
N GLU A 600 4.02 -1.14 6.78
CA GLU A 600 3.73 -2.25 7.67
C GLU A 600 3.49 -1.75 9.09
N THR A 601 4.46 -1.00 9.63
CA THR A 601 4.49 -0.59 11.04
C THR A 601 3.86 0.77 11.31
N ARG A 602 3.58 1.55 10.27
CA ARG A 602 3.12 2.95 10.36
C ARG A 602 4.13 3.90 10.99
N ALA A 603 5.36 3.46 11.26
CA ALA A 603 6.40 4.31 11.81
C ALA A 603 6.80 5.39 10.80
N VAL A 604 6.92 6.63 11.28
CA VAL A 604 7.58 7.70 10.53
C VAL A 604 9.08 7.45 10.58
N LEU A 605 9.67 7.21 9.41
CA LEU A 605 11.09 6.86 9.26
C LEU A 605 11.98 8.06 8.98
N GLY A 606 11.41 9.19 8.58
CA GLY A 606 12.19 10.34 8.13
C GLY A 606 11.30 11.48 7.69
N PHE A 607 11.76 12.71 7.90
CA PHE A 607 11.09 13.87 7.32
C PHE A 607 12.08 14.94 6.87
N TYR A 608 11.62 15.79 5.96
CA TYR A 608 12.35 16.98 5.53
C TYR A 608 11.39 18.16 5.44
N LEU A 609 11.70 19.22 6.19
CA LEU A 609 10.97 20.48 6.18
C LEU A 609 11.66 21.45 5.21
N SER A 610 10.92 21.97 4.24
CA SER A 610 11.42 22.94 3.27
C SER A 610 10.52 24.16 3.17
N ILE A 611 11.08 25.29 2.76
CA ILE A 611 10.34 26.52 2.45
C ILE A 611 9.97 26.63 0.96
N HIS A 612 10.67 25.86 0.13
CA HIS A 612 10.47 25.75 -1.31
C HIS A 612 9.57 24.56 -1.61
N ALA A 613 8.97 24.57 -2.79
CA ALA A 613 8.14 23.46 -3.25
C ALA A 613 8.96 22.15 -3.30
N PRO A 614 8.30 20.99 -3.14
CA PRO A 614 8.95 19.69 -3.22
C PRO A 614 9.73 19.52 -4.52
N SER A 615 10.87 18.86 -4.41
CA SER A 615 11.75 18.57 -5.53
C SER A 615 12.52 17.29 -5.26
N THR A 616 13.32 16.83 -6.23
CA THR A 616 14.22 15.69 -6.01
C THR A 616 15.12 15.88 -4.80
N VAL A 617 15.55 17.12 -4.51
CA VAL A 617 16.33 17.47 -3.29
C VAL A 617 15.55 17.08 -2.03
N SER A 618 14.25 17.38 -1.97
CA SER A 618 13.39 17.05 -0.83
C SER A 618 13.36 15.54 -0.58
N CYS A 619 13.27 14.73 -1.65
CA CYS A 619 13.30 13.28 -1.55
C CYS A 619 14.67 12.76 -1.10
N MET A 620 15.76 13.29 -1.66
CA MET A 620 17.13 12.94 -1.24
C MET A 620 17.37 13.26 0.24
N MET A 621 16.87 14.40 0.73
CA MET A 621 17.03 14.81 2.13
C MET A 621 16.21 13.97 3.08
N ALA A 622 14.99 13.61 2.71
CA ALA A 622 14.17 12.72 3.50
C ALA A 622 14.83 11.32 3.60
N ILE A 623 15.40 10.80 2.51
CA ILE A 623 16.15 9.53 2.51
C ILE A 623 17.42 9.65 3.37
N ARG A 624 18.14 10.78 3.33
CA ARG A 624 19.27 11.02 4.23
C ARG A 624 18.84 10.99 5.69
N ALA A 625 17.73 11.62 6.04
CA ALA A 625 17.21 11.61 7.41
C ALA A 625 16.89 10.18 7.88
N MET A 626 16.22 9.39 7.02
CA MET A 626 15.93 7.98 7.30
C MET A 626 17.20 7.14 7.51
N VAL A 627 18.17 7.22 6.59
CA VAL A 627 19.42 6.44 6.73
C VAL A 627 20.27 6.94 7.89
N LYS A 628 20.24 8.24 8.21
CA LYS A 628 20.93 8.75 9.40
C LYS A 628 20.35 8.14 10.69
N MET A 629 19.02 8.09 10.80
CA MET A 629 18.33 7.66 12.01
C MET A 629 18.28 6.13 12.15
N PHE A 630 17.98 5.44 11.06
CA PHE A 630 17.69 3.99 11.07
C PHE A 630 18.76 3.14 10.37
N ARG A 631 19.81 3.77 9.81
CA ARG A 631 20.93 3.08 9.13
C ARG A 631 20.48 2.06 8.07
N ARG A 632 19.34 2.31 7.42
CA ARG A 632 18.68 1.30 6.58
C ARG A 632 17.90 1.93 5.43
N THR A 633 17.85 1.19 4.32
CA THR A 633 17.06 1.53 3.13
C THR A 633 15.95 0.50 2.90
N PRO A 634 14.78 0.92 2.38
CA PRO A 634 13.67 0.00 2.10
C PRO A 634 13.90 -0.85 0.85
N SER A 635 13.16 -1.95 0.72
CA SER A 635 13.12 -2.73 -0.53
C SER A 635 12.33 -2.00 -1.63
N VAL A 636 11.23 -1.33 -1.25
CA VAL A 636 10.32 -0.64 -2.16
C VAL A 636 9.98 0.76 -1.65
N ILE A 637 10.11 1.77 -2.51
CA ILE A 637 9.60 3.12 -2.29
C ILE A 637 8.34 3.32 -3.13
N VAL A 638 7.24 3.71 -2.49
CA VAL A 638 5.95 4.02 -3.11
C VAL A 638 5.72 5.52 -3.11
N VAL A 639 5.53 6.11 -4.29
CA VAL A 639 5.44 7.56 -4.50
C VAL A 639 4.25 7.91 -5.38
N ASP A 640 3.82 9.18 -5.42
CA ASP A 640 2.95 9.61 -6.52
C ASP A 640 3.73 9.73 -7.84
N ASN A 641 3.01 10.08 -8.91
CA ASN A 641 3.57 10.31 -10.23
C ASN A 641 4.04 11.77 -10.42
N GLY A 642 4.57 12.39 -9.35
CA GLY A 642 5.18 13.72 -9.35
C GLY A 642 6.45 13.79 -10.19
N LYS A 643 6.81 14.98 -10.68
CA LYS A 643 7.98 15.18 -11.55
C LYS A 643 9.30 14.95 -10.82
N GLU A 644 9.32 15.22 -9.52
CA GLU A 644 10.44 15.05 -8.60
C GLU A 644 10.95 13.61 -8.51
N PHE A 645 10.06 12.63 -8.70
CA PHE A 645 10.34 11.18 -8.63
C PHE A 645 10.82 10.60 -9.97
N HIS A 646 10.81 11.39 -11.05
CA HIS A 646 11.29 10.98 -12.38
C HIS A 646 12.70 11.51 -12.70
N SER A 647 13.43 12.00 -11.69
CA SER A 647 14.80 12.48 -11.86
C SER A 647 15.79 11.34 -12.02
N VAL A 648 16.71 11.47 -12.98
CA VAL A 648 17.80 10.51 -13.22
C VAL A 648 18.64 10.28 -11.96
N ALA A 649 18.83 11.32 -11.13
CA ALA A 649 19.61 11.20 -9.90
C ALA A 649 18.90 10.31 -8.86
N PHE A 650 17.58 10.49 -8.73
CA PHE A 650 16.75 9.67 -7.84
C PHE A 650 16.71 8.22 -8.32
N ASP A 651 16.59 8.03 -9.64
CA ASP A 651 16.64 6.71 -10.24
C ASP A 651 17.97 6.01 -9.97
N LYS A 652 19.11 6.69 -10.23
CA LYS A 652 20.47 6.19 -9.96
C LYS A 652 20.67 5.81 -8.48
N LEU A 653 20.21 6.64 -7.54
CA LEU A 653 20.30 6.32 -6.10
C LEU A 653 19.55 5.03 -5.78
N CYS A 654 18.30 4.92 -6.22
CA CYS A 654 17.50 3.72 -6.00
C CYS A 654 18.13 2.48 -6.65
N ASP A 655 18.80 2.61 -7.81
CA ASP A 655 19.48 1.49 -8.46
C ASP A 655 20.68 1.01 -7.66
N LEU A 656 21.54 1.93 -7.21
CA LEU A 656 22.74 1.61 -6.42
C LEU A 656 22.40 0.97 -5.08
N LEU A 657 21.23 1.31 -4.52
CA LEU A 657 20.72 0.78 -3.25
C LEU A 657 19.75 -0.40 -3.44
N TYR A 658 19.53 -0.87 -4.68
CA TYR A 658 18.58 -1.94 -5.02
C TYR A 658 17.17 -1.71 -4.47
N ILE A 659 16.71 -0.47 -4.56
CA ILE A 659 15.36 -0.03 -4.18
C ILE A 659 14.48 -0.08 -5.42
N THR A 660 13.35 -0.77 -5.34
CA THR A 660 12.30 -0.75 -6.37
C THR A 660 11.42 0.48 -6.18
N LEU A 661 11.18 1.24 -7.25
CA LEU A 661 10.34 2.43 -7.20
C LEU A 661 8.96 2.14 -7.80
N GLN A 662 7.89 2.34 -7.02
CA GLN A 662 6.51 2.10 -7.46
C GLN A 662 5.71 3.39 -7.46
N PHE A 663 5.05 3.67 -8.59
CA PHE A 663 4.25 4.88 -8.78
C PHE A 663 2.77 4.59 -8.56
N ARG A 664 2.15 5.29 -7.61
CA ARG A 664 0.70 5.23 -7.39
C ARG A 664 -0.04 5.55 -8.69
N PRO A 665 -1.11 4.81 -9.04
CA PRO A 665 -1.86 5.09 -10.26
C PRO A 665 -2.53 6.45 -10.16
N ALA A 666 -2.64 7.12 -11.31
CA ALA A 666 -3.43 8.33 -11.42
C ALA A 666 -4.89 8.04 -10.99
N HIS A 667 -5.42 8.85 -10.07
CA HIS A 667 -6.82 8.87 -9.64
C HIS A 667 -7.33 7.74 -8.73
N GLN A 668 -6.47 6.98 -8.05
CA GLN A 668 -6.89 6.04 -7.00
C GLN A 668 -6.39 6.48 -5.61
N SER A 669 -7.28 7.06 -4.80
CA SER A 669 -7.00 7.50 -3.40
C SER A 669 -6.61 6.35 -2.46
N ARG A 670 -6.91 5.10 -2.84
CA ARG A 670 -6.73 3.91 -1.99
C ARG A 670 -5.28 3.68 -1.55
N PHE A 671 -4.29 3.99 -2.39
CA PHE A 671 -2.85 3.85 -2.06
C PHE A 671 -2.30 5.00 -1.22
N GLY A 672 -3.05 6.11 -1.10
CA GLY A 672 -2.67 7.28 -0.31
C GLY A 672 -3.27 7.29 1.09
N GLY A 673 -4.19 6.37 1.42
CA GLY A 673 -4.97 6.45 2.67
C GLY A 673 -4.12 6.44 3.95
N VAL A 674 -2.95 5.81 3.93
CA VAL A 674 -2.03 5.81 5.07
C VAL A 674 -1.37 7.19 5.24
N MET A 675 -0.78 7.75 4.18
CA MET A 675 -0.15 9.09 4.21
C MET A 675 -1.18 10.20 4.42
N GLU A 676 -2.35 10.11 3.77
CA GLU A 676 -3.45 11.06 3.96
C GLU A 676 -3.94 11.08 5.41
N ARG A 677 -4.08 9.90 6.02
CA ARG A 677 -4.41 9.80 7.45
C ARG A 677 -3.31 10.39 8.32
N LEU A 678 -2.04 10.07 8.08
CA LEU A 678 -0.92 10.66 8.83
C LEU A 678 -0.93 12.19 8.74
N PHE A 679 -1.07 12.76 7.54
CA PHE A 679 -1.15 14.20 7.36
C PHE A 679 -2.39 14.79 8.05
N GLY A 680 -3.54 14.11 7.99
CA GLY A 680 -4.75 14.50 8.69
C GLY A 680 -4.58 14.53 10.22
N THR A 681 -3.97 13.49 10.78
CA THR A 681 -3.65 13.36 12.21
C THR A 681 -2.65 14.43 12.62
N THR A 682 -1.52 14.56 11.91
CA THR A 682 -0.49 15.59 12.15
C THR A 682 -1.10 16.98 12.14
N ASN A 683 -1.97 17.27 11.16
CA ASN A 683 -2.64 18.57 11.09
C ASN A 683 -3.55 18.81 12.30
N THR A 684 -4.34 17.80 12.68
CA THR A 684 -5.35 17.93 13.74
C THR A 684 -4.74 17.98 15.14
N GLU A 685 -3.73 17.16 15.41
CA GLU A 685 -3.11 17.02 16.72
C GLU A 685 -2.01 18.06 16.98
N LEU A 686 -1.21 18.40 15.97
CA LEU A 686 -0.10 19.34 16.13
C LEU A 686 -0.41 20.68 15.44
N ILE A 687 -0.50 20.71 14.12
CA ILE A 687 -0.45 21.96 13.33
C ILE A 687 -1.59 22.93 13.66
N HIS A 688 -2.81 22.42 13.84
CA HIS A 688 -3.98 23.26 14.17
C HIS A 688 -3.93 23.84 15.59
N ASN A 689 -3.05 23.33 16.46
CA ASN A 689 -2.84 23.82 17.81
C ASN A 689 -1.68 24.82 17.89
N LEU A 690 -0.90 24.99 16.81
CA LEU A 690 0.19 25.96 16.76
C LEU A 690 -0.32 27.38 16.45
N VAL A 691 0.40 28.37 16.97
CA VAL A 691 0.22 29.78 16.62
C VAL A 691 0.57 29.99 15.14
N GLY A 692 -0.23 30.80 14.43
CA GLY A 692 -0.05 31.02 12.99
C GLY A 692 -0.73 29.98 12.09
N ASN A 693 -1.54 29.07 12.63
CA ASN A 693 -2.29 28.12 11.83
C ASN A 693 -3.32 28.81 10.91
N THR A 694 -3.65 28.13 9.81
CA THR A 694 -4.50 28.67 8.74
C THR A 694 -5.99 28.35 8.90
N LYS A 695 -6.39 27.71 10.01
CA LYS A 695 -7.79 27.28 10.24
C LYS A 695 -8.76 28.45 10.19
N ALA A 696 -8.38 29.58 10.79
CA ALA A 696 -9.17 30.81 10.77
C ALA A 696 -9.31 31.42 9.35
N LEU A 697 -8.30 31.26 8.49
CA LEU A 697 -8.29 31.80 7.13
C LEU A 697 -9.16 31.03 6.14
N ARG A 698 -9.66 29.84 6.50
CA ARG A 698 -10.64 29.11 5.66
C ARG A 698 -11.97 29.88 5.54
N ASN A 699 -12.30 30.72 6.52
CA ASN A 699 -13.45 31.63 6.51
C ASN A 699 -12.96 33.09 6.66
N VAL A 700 -12.30 33.62 5.62
CA VAL A 700 -11.67 34.96 5.60
C VAL A 700 -12.59 36.08 6.11
N ARG A 701 -13.90 35.97 5.89
CA ARG A 701 -14.91 36.98 6.27
C ARG A 701 -15.14 37.11 7.79
N THR A 702 -14.68 36.17 8.59
CA THR A 702 -14.87 36.16 10.05
C THR A 702 -13.60 36.49 10.83
N VAL A 703 -12.47 36.73 10.15
CA VAL A 703 -11.17 36.99 10.78
C VAL A 703 -11.07 38.47 11.17
N THR A 704 -11.06 38.75 12.46
CA THR A 704 -10.78 40.09 13.00
C THR A 704 -9.27 40.36 13.05
N ARG A 705 -8.87 41.63 13.14
CA ARG A 705 -7.46 42.05 13.19
C ARG A 705 -6.68 41.41 14.36
N SER A 706 -7.35 41.07 15.46
CA SER A 706 -6.77 40.43 16.65
C SER A 706 -6.60 38.90 16.52
N VAL A 707 -7.27 38.26 15.55
CA VAL A 707 -7.26 36.80 15.34
C VAL A 707 -6.57 36.43 14.01
N ASP A 708 -5.93 37.42 13.37
CA ASP A 708 -5.20 37.24 12.13
C ASP A 708 -3.89 36.45 12.39
N PRO A 709 -3.76 35.21 11.89
CA PRO A 709 -2.57 34.39 12.14
C PRO A 709 -1.30 35.03 11.59
N LEU A 710 -1.38 35.93 10.60
CA LEU A 710 -0.20 36.63 10.08
C LEU A 710 0.34 37.71 11.04
N ARG A 711 -0.47 38.13 12.03
CA ARG A 711 -0.11 39.17 13.01
C ARG A 711 0.29 38.61 14.37
N ALA A 712 0.15 37.30 14.57
CA ALA A 712 0.57 36.63 15.79
C ALA A 712 2.10 36.52 15.88
N ASP A 713 2.61 36.20 17.08
CA ASP A 713 4.02 35.87 17.28
C ASP A 713 4.27 34.45 16.72
N LEU A 714 4.80 34.40 15.51
CA LEU A 714 4.94 33.17 14.73
C LEU A 714 6.18 32.39 15.14
N LEU A 715 6.07 31.06 15.12
CA LEU A 715 7.20 30.16 15.31
C LEU A 715 8.30 30.39 14.27
N GLY A 716 9.54 30.21 14.71
CA GLY A 716 10.71 30.09 13.86
C GLY A 716 10.73 28.78 13.07
N PHE A 717 11.53 28.73 12.01
CA PHE A 717 11.72 27.50 11.21
C PHE A 717 12.34 26.36 12.04
N ALA A 718 13.38 26.67 12.84
CA ALA A 718 14.05 25.69 13.69
C ALA A 718 13.12 25.20 14.82
N GLU A 719 12.31 26.09 15.39
CA GLU A 719 11.32 25.74 16.41
C GLU A 719 10.25 24.79 15.85
N LEU A 720 9.70 25.10 14.67
CA LEU A 720 8.74 24.20 14.03
C LEU A 720 9.37 22.83 13.70
N HIS A 721 10.63 22.81 13.24
CA HIS A 721 11.33 21.56 12.98
C HIS A 721 11.50 20.74 14.27
N ALA A 722 11.95 21.36 15.36
CA ALA A 722 12.11 20.69 16.65
C ALA A 722 10.77 20.13 17.18
N LEU A 723 9.67 20.87 17.01
CA LEU A 723 8.32 20.38 17.35
C LEU A 723 7.90 19.18 16.52
N LEU A 724 8.22 19.16 15.22
CA LEU A 724 7.94 18.01 14.36
C LEU A 724 8.81 16.80 14.71
N ASP A 725 10.07 17.03 15.09
CA ASP A 725 10.99 15.99 15.55
C ASP A 725 10.45 15.30 16.81
N GLU A 726 10.09 16.10 17.82
CA GLU A 726 9.46 15.61 19.04
C GLU A 726 8.14 14.88 18.74
N TYR A 727 7.26 15.48 17.92
CA TYR A 727 5.97 14.88 17.58
C TYR A 727 6.12 13.54 16.87
N PHE A 728 6.99 13.42 15.86
CA PHE A 728 7.09 12.18 15.10
C PHE A 728 7.84 11.09 15.88
N TYR A 729 8.95 11.43 16.54
CA TYR A 729 9.86 10.42 17.10
C TYR A 729 9.68 10.17 18.59
N ARG A 730 9.13 11.12 19.35
CA ARG A 730 8.91 10.97 20.81
C ARG A 730 7.45 10.81 21.20
N ASP A 731 6.51 11.17 20.32
CA ASP A 731 5.08 11.01 20.57
C ASP A 731 4.44 9.98 19.61
N TYR A 732 4.28 10.31 18.32
CA TYR A 732 3.56 9.48 17.34
C TYR A 732 4.12 8.06 17.24
N ASN A 733 5.43 7.90 17.05
CA ASN A 733 6.07 6.60 16.89
C ASN A 733 6.08 5.74 18.17
N LEU A 734 5.89 6.35 19.35
CA LEU A 734 5.90 5.68 20.66
C LEU A 734 4.50 5.49 21.25
N ARG A 735 3.46 6.01 20.60
CA ARG A 735 2.06 5.88 21.04
C ARG A 735 1.41 4.65 20.42
N ILE A 736 0.57 3.96 21.18
CA ILE A 736 -0.21 2.81 20.69
C ILE A 736 -1.03 3.22 19.46
N HIS A 737 -0.82 2.51 18.36
CA HIS A 737 -1.48 2.75 17.09
C HIS A 737 -2.64 1.76 16.89
N PRO A 738 -3.87 2.23 16.53
CA PRO A 738 -5.07 1.38 16.43
C PRO A 738 -5.04 0.27 15.37
N ALA A 739 -3.98 0.18 14.57
CA ALA A 739 -3.89 -0.80 13.48
C ALA A 739 -3.31 -2.14 13.96
N HIS A 740 -2.52 -2.14 15.03
CA HIS A 740 -1.81 -3.32 15.51
C HIS A 740 -1.72 -3.37 17.05
N ASP A 741 -2.43 -2.49 17.77
CA ASP A 741 -2.49 -2.43 19.25
C ASP A 741 -1.12 -2.34 19.97
N HIS A 742 -0.10 -1.84 19.27
CA HIS A 742 1.25 -1.57 19.79
C HIS A 742 1.68 -0.17 19.32
N SER A 743 2.74 0.41 19.90
CA SER A 743 3.36 1.56 19.24
C SER A 743 4.04 1.15 17.92
N PRO A 744 4.15 2.05 16.92
CA PRO A 744 4.85 1.75 15.68
C PRO A 744 6.26 1.18 15.86
N VAL A 745 7.02 1.67 16.85
CA VAL A 745 8.37 1.16 17.17
C VAL A 745 8.32 -0.23 17.79
N GLU A 746 7.48 -0.46 18.79
CA GLU A 746 7.34 -1.80 19.41
C GLU A 746 6.90 -2.86 18.38
N TYR A 747 5.95 -2.51 17.51
CA TYR A 747 5.50 -3.41 16.46
C TYR A 747 6.61 -3.66 15.43
N MET A 748 7.41 -2.64 15.10
CA MET A 748 8.57 -2.80 14.23
C MET A 748 9.58 -3.80 14.80
N ASP A 749 9.91 -3.69 16.08
CA ASP A 749 10.84 -4.60 16.76
C ASP A 749 10.30 -6.04 16.77
N LEU A 750 9.01 -6.21 17.10
CA LEU A 750 8.34 -7.50 17.06
C LEU A 750 8.38 -8.12 15.65
N ARG A 751 8.11 -7.33 14.61
CA ARG A 751 8.15 -7.82 13.23
C ARG A 751 9.57 -8.11 12.76
N PHE A 752 10.60 -7.39 13.21
CA PHE A 752 12.00 -7.76 12.93
C PHE A 752 12.37 -9.09 13.59
N ALA A 753 11.93 -9.33 14.82
CA ALA A 753 12.13 -10.60 15.51
C ALA A 753 11.46 -11.78 14.79
N LEU A 754 10.33 -11.56 14.11
CA LEU A 754 9.63 -12.61 13.38
C LEU A 754 10.11 -12.79 11.94
N THR A 755 10.46 -11.70 11.26
CA THR A 755 10.71 -11.72 9.81
C THR A 755 12.18 -11.65 9.43
N GLY A 756 13.07 -11.43 10.40
CA GLY A 756 14.52 -11.31 10.20
C GLY A 756 15.01 -9.87 9.99
N ARG A 757 16.28 -9.63 10.37
CA ARG A 757 16.97 -8.33 10.33
C ARG A 757 17.45 -7.95 8.94
N ARG A 758 17.81 -8.89 8.06
CA ARG A 758 18.31 -8.59 6.69
C ARG A 758 19.47 -7.59 6.70
N LEU A 759 20.59 -7.97 7.29
CA LEU A 759 21.75 -7.08 7.46
C LEU A 759 22.27 -6.50 6.13
N ALA A 760 22.03 -7.17 5.00
CA ALA A 760 22.35 -6.68 3.66
C ALA A 760 21.67 -5.34 3.28
N ARG A 761 20.63 -4.93 4.02
CA ARG A 761 19.93 -3.64 3.85
C ARG A 761 20.42 -2.54 4.79
N LEU A 762 21.34 -2.85 5.71
CA LEU A 762 22.02 -1.81 6.48
C LEU A 762 22.85 -0.96 5.53
N THR A 763 22.66 0.35 5.65
CA THR A 763 23.35 1.36 4.84
C THR A 763 24.07 2.31 5.79
N PRO A 764 25.42 2.31 5.80
CA PRO A 764 26.15 3.28 6.59
C PRO A 764 25.87 4.69 6.06
N PHE A 765 25.78 5.66 6.97
CA PHE A 765 25.71 7.07 6.59
C PHE A 765 27.13 7.63 6.51
N ASP A 766 27.89 7.14 5.53
CA ASP A 766 29.28 7.51 5.27
C ASP A 766 29.39 8.54 4.14
N ASP A 767 30.61 8.95 3.82
CA ASP A 767 30.91 9.89 2.74
C ASP A 767 30.39 9.39 1.39
N TYR A 768 30.43 8.08 1.16
CA TYR A 768 29.95 7.49 -0.08
C TYR A 768 28.43 7.67 -0.21
N PHE A 769 27.65 7.28 0.81
CA PHE A 769 26.20 7.49 0.82
C PHE A 769 25.84 8.99 0.75
N TYR A 770 26.62 9.84 1.40
CA TYR A 770 26.48 11.29 1.29
C TYR A 770 26.64 11.75 -0.16
N ILE A 771 27.70 11.34 -0.86
CA ILE A 771 27.91 11.68 -2.28
C ILE A 771 26.80 11.10 -3.15
N LEU A 772 26.36 9.86 -2.92
CA LEU A 772 25.29 9.22 -3.69
C LEU A 772 23.96 9.97 -3.66
N THR A 773 23.70 10.67 -2.55
CA THR A 773 22.49 11.47 -2.36
C THR A 773 22.64 12.91 -2.85
N CYS A 774 23.81 13.31 -3.36
CA CYS A 774 24.00 14.57 -4.09
C CYS A 774 23.36 14.50 -5.48
N ILE A 775 23.02 15.66 -6.05
CA ILE A 775 22.34 15.76 -7.34
C ILE A 775 23.26 16.33 -8.42
N PRO A 776 23.08 16.01 -9.70
CA PRO A 776 23.82 16.65 -10.78
C PRO A 776 23.36 18.10 -10.97
N PRO A 777 24.21 18.97 -11.56
CA PRO A 777 23.83 20.34 -11.88
C PRO A 777 22.71 20.40 -12.93
N SER A 778 21.90 21.46 -12.88
CA SER A 778 20.68 21.61 -13.70
C SER A 778 20.88 21.57 -15.22
N LYS A 779 22.07 21.90 -15.72
CA LYS A 779 22.44 21.82 -17.14
C LYS A 779 23.39 20.66 -17.39
N GLY A 780 22.86 19.44 -17.50
CA GLY A 780 23.63 18.23 -17.82
C GLY A 780 24.53 17.72 -16.68
N SER A 781 24.75 16.41 -16.64
CA SER A 781 25.48 15.71 -15.56
C SER A 781 27.00 15.70 -15.72
N THR A 782 27.54 16.05 -16.88
CA THR A 782 28.99 15.96 -17.15
C THR A 782 29.63 17.31 -17.46
N ARG A 783 30.92 17.47 -17.14
CA ARG A 783 31.73 18.66 -17.47
C ARG A 783 33.09 18.23 -18.03
N MET A 784 33.59 19.01 -18.99
CA MET A 784 34.95 18.81 -19.51
C MET A 784 35.98 19.27 -18.48
N LEU A 785 36.97 18.43 -18.20
CA LEU A 785 38.11 18.80 -17.37
C LEU A 785 39.06 19.74 -18.12
N ASN A 786 39.26 20.94 -17.59
CA ASN A 786 40.35 21.83 -17.96
C ASN A 786 41.55 21.57 -17.04
N LYS A 787 42.71 21.22 -17.61
CA LYS A 787 43.92 20.91 -16.86
C LYS A 787 44.45 22.02 -15.95
N SER A 788 44.19 23.28 -16.31
CA SER A 788 44.72 24.45 -15.61
C SER A 788 43.72 25.04 -14.62
N MET A 789 42.41 24.91 -14.90
CA MET A 789 41.35 25.56 -14.12
C MET A 789 40.40 24.58 -13.41
N GLY A 790 40.44 23.31 -13.76
CA GLY A 790 39.54 22.27 -13.24
C GLY A 790 38.23 22.18 -14.02
N VAL A 791 37.09 22.16 -13.33
CA VAL A 791 35.76 22.02 -13.94
C VAL A 791 34.90 23.27 -13.74
N SER A 792 34.16 23.66 -14.77
CA SER A 792 33.28 24.84 -14.72
C SER A 792 31.80 24.46 -14.61
N ILE A 793 31.09 25.09 -13.68
CA ILE A 793 29.65 24.92 -13.48
C ILE A 793 29.00 26.30 -13.41
N SER A 794 28.13 26.60 -14.37
CA SER A 794 27.44 27.90 -14.45
C SER A 794 28.41 29.10 -14.43
N GLY A 795 29.61 28.96 -15.00
CA GLY A 795 30.63 30.01 -15.04
C GLY A 795 31.57 30.05 -13.83
N VAL A 796 31.35 29.21 -12.82
CA VAL A 796 32.24 29.10 -11.64
C VAL A 796 33.17 27.90 -11.79
N TRP A 797 34.46 28.11 -11.51
CA TRP A 797 35.49 27.08 -11.55
C TRP A 797 35.69 26.40 -10.20
N TYR A 798 35.87 25.08 -10.25
CA TYR A 798 36.17 24.21 -9.12
C TYR A 798 37.43 23.41 -9.41
N TRP A 799 38.30 23.31 -8.42
CA TRP A 799 39.61 22.68 -8.51
C TRP A 799 39.75 21.54 -7.52
N ALA A 800 40.49 20.51 -7.92
CA ALA A 800 40.97 19.43 -7.07
C ALA A 800 42.42 19.14 -7.45
N ASP A 801 43.29 18.86 -6.48
CA ASP A 801 44.73 18.71 -6.73
C ASP A 801 45.03 17.47 -7.58
N GLU A 802 44.16 16.47 -7.53
CA GLU A 802 44.19 15.26 -8.35
C GLU A 802 44.18 15.57 -9.85
N PHE A 803 43.57 16.68 -10.27
CA PHE A 803 43.55 17.09 -11.68
C PHE A 803 44.93 17.45 -12.24
N ALA A 804 45.86 17.86 -11.36
CA ALA A 804 47.22 18.21 -11.76
C ALA A 804 48.06 16.99 -12.15
N SER A 805 47.67 15.77 -11.73
CA SER A 805 48.44 14.54 -12.00
C SER A 805 48.70 14.34 -13.49
N ARG A 806 49.94 13.97 -13.87
CA ARG A 806 50.33 13.78 -15.28
C ARG A 806 49.53 12.66 -15.97
N ASP A 807 49.05 11.69 -15.19
CA ASP A 807 48.32 10.53 -15.70
C ASP A 807 46.87 10.88 -16.10
N VAL A 808 46.33 11.96 -15.54
CA VAL A 808 44.97 12.42 -15.83
C VAL A 808 44.95 13.15 -17.17
N ARG A 809 44.21 12.63 -18.16
CA ARG A 809 43.99 13.28 -19.46
C ARG A 809 42.71 14.13 -19.44
N PRO A 810 42.58 15.15 -20.32
CA PRO A 810 41.32 15.86 -20.49
C PRO A 810 40.19 14.89 -20.85
N GLN A 811 39.17 14.82 -20.00
CA GLN A 811 38.03 13.93 -20.16
C GLN A 811 36.74 14.58 -19.64
N LYS A 812 35.59 14.04 -20.05
CA LYS A 812 34.29 14.45 -19.49
C LYS A 812 34.09 13.73 -18.16
N LEU A 813 33.97 14.50 -17.08
CA LEU A 813 33.75 14.01 -15.73
C LEU A 813 32.26 14.12 -15.38
N GLU A 814 31.68 13.12 -14.72
CA GLU A 814 30.37 13.26 -14.07
C GLU A 814 30.51 14.18 -12.85
N ILE A 815 29.53 15.06 -12.64
CA ILE A 815 29.55 16.07 -11.59
C ILE A 815 28.30 15.96 -10.72
N LEU A 816 28.52 15.98 -9.40
CA LEU A 816 27.49 16.12 -8.39
C LEU A 816 27.74 17.39 -7.57
N ILE A 817 26.68 18.09 -7.20
CA ILE A 817 26.74 19.29 -6.37
C ILE A 817 26.36 18.95 -4.93
N ASP A 818 27.11 19.50 -3.98
CA ASP A 818 26.69 19.47 -2.59
C ASP A 818 25.49 20.41 -2.39
N MET A 819 24.47 19.95 -1.68
CA MET A 819 23.23 20.72 -1.46
C MET A 819 23.37 21.76 -0.33
N TRP A 820 24.33 21.57 0.57
CA TRP A 820 24.55 22.38 1.76
C TRP A 820 25.77 23.30 1.65
N ASP A 821 26.74 22.95 0.80
CA ASP A 821 27.94 23.76 0.56
C ASP A 821 28.19 23.98 -0.94
N VAL A 822 27.78 25.14 -1.44
CA VAL A 822 27.98 25.51 -2.86
C VAL A 822 29.44 25.65 -3.28
N SER A 823 30.37 25.73 -2.32
CA SER A 823 31.79 25.78 -2.63
C SER A 823 32.37 24.42 -3.01
N VAL A 824 31.63 23.34 -2.74
CA VAL A 824 32.06 21.96 -2.95
C VAL A 824 31.23 21.28 -4.04
N VAL A 825 31.92 20.61 -4.95
CA VAL A 825 31.32 19.71 -5.93
C VAL A 825 32.15 18.44 -6.02
N TYR A 826 31.53 17.33 -6.40
CA TYR A 826 32.20 16.05 -6.57
C TYR A 826 32.32 15.74 -8.06
N ALA A 827 33.52 15.37 -8.50
CA ALA A 827 33.80 14.98 -9.88
C ALA A 827 34.25 13.52 -9.93
N LEU A 828 33.66 12.72 -10.82
CA LEU A 828 34.04 11.31 -10.99
C LEU A 828 35.27 11.24 -11.90
N LEU A 829 36.44 11.01 -11.32
CA LEU A 829 37.73 10.88 -11.99
C LEU A 829 38.22 9.43 -11.87
N ASP A 830 38.45 8.77 -13.01
CA ASP A 830 38.97 7.40 -13.10
C ASP A 830 38.23 6.41 -12.18
N GLY A 831 36.90 6.55 -12.10
CA GLY A 831 36.02 5.72 -11.28
C GLY A 831 35.92 6.11 -9.80
N ARG A 832 36.58 7.17 -9.35
CA ARG A 832 36.54 7.66 -7.96
C ARG A 832 35.96 9.07 -7.87
N TRP A 833 35.15 9.32 -6.85
CA TRP A 833 34.64 10.66 -6.58
C TRP A 833 35.70 11.51 -5.92
N VAL A 834 36.05 12.62 -6.55
CA VAL A 834 37.04 13.60 -6.07
C VAL A 834 36.31 14.87 -5.64
N ARG A 835 36.63 15.35 -4.43
CA ARG A 835 36.08 16.58 -3.88
C ARG A 835 36.78 17.80 -4.49
N CYS A 836 36.04 18.60 -5.23
CA CYS A 836 36.51 19.82 -5.87
C CYS A 836 36.00 21.05 -5.12
N GLN A 837 36.83 22.08 -5.01
CA GLN A 837 36.54 23.31 -4.29
C GLN A 837 36.65 24.55 -5.19
N SER A 838 35.73 25.50 -5.03
CA SER A 838 35.80 26.79 -5.73
C SER A 838 36.40 27.87 -4.84
N LYS A 839 37.55 28.43 -5.25
CA LYS A 839 38.20 29.55 -4.56
C LYS A 839 37.27 30.77 -4.43
N LEU A 840 36.48 31.06 -5.47
CA LEU A 840 35.52 32.15 -5.48
C LEU A 840 34.42 31.92 -4.45
N LEU A 841 33.83 30.72 -4.43
CA LEU A 841 32.71 30.40 -3.55
C LEU A 841 33.13 30.01 -2.14
N MET A 842 34.41 29.83 -1.84
CA MET A 842 34.85 29.60 -0.46
C MET A 842 34.41 30.72 0.49
N LYS A 843 34.35 31.96 0.00
CA LYS A 843 33.82 33.12 0.75
C LYS A 843 32.31 33.00 1.04
N TYR A 844 31.63 32.12 0.31
CA TYR A 844 30.18 31.89 0.35
C TYR A 844 29.81 30.43 0.64
N ARG A 845 30.72 29.64 1.23
CA ARG A 845 30.49 28.23 1.67
C ARG A 845 29.29 28.04 2.61
N LYS A 846 28.73 29.16 3.08
CA LYS A 846 27.52 29.20 3.90
C LYS A 846 26.21 29.16 3.10
N LEU A 847 26.25 29.22 1.77
CA LEU A 847 25.08 29.13 0.91
C LEU A 847 24.76 27.68 0.53
N THR A 848 23.48 27.34 0.56
CA THR A 848 22.91 26.10 0.03
C THR A 848 22.75 26.17 -1.50
N SER A 849 22.64 25.00 -2.15
CA SER A 849 22.48 24.93 -3.62
C SER A 849 21.21 25.64 -4.11
N VAL A 850 20.16 25.64 -3.30
CA VAL A 850 18.89 26.35 -3.57
C VAL A 850 19.11 27.86 -3.53
N GLU A 851 19.83 28.39 -2.52
CA GLU A 851 20.16 29.82 -2.44
C GLU A 851 21.01 30.27 -3.62
N TRP A 852 21.99 29.45 -3.97
CA TRP A 852 22.90 29.70 -5.07
C TRP A 852 22.19 29.75 -6.42
N ALA A 853 21.18 28.90 -6.63
CA ALA A 853 20.37 28.93 -7.85
C ALA A 853 19.68 30.29 -8.05
N TYR A 854 19.18 30.92 -6.97
CA TYR A 854 18.60 32.26 -7.02
C TYR A 854 19.65 33.34 -7.25
N VAL A 855 20.81 33.28 -6.56
CA VAL A 855 21.93 34.20 -6.78
C VAL A 855 22.31 34.21 -8.27
N ILE A 856 22.51 33.02 -8.85
CA ILE A 856 22.90 32.88 -10.26
C ILE A 856 21.80 33.33 -11.22
N TYR A 857 20.53 33.17 -10.86
CA TYR A 857 19.43 33.71 -11.67
C TYR A 857 19.52 35.24 -11.77
N GLU A 858 19.72 35.95 -10.66
CA GLU A 858 19.87 37.41 -10.63
C GLU A 858 21.13 37.87 -11.36
N VAL A 859 22.26 37.17 -11.16
CA VAL A 859 23.50 37.43 -11.91
C VAL A 859 23.25 37.32 -13.41
N ARG A 860 22.53 36.29 -13.87
CA ARG A 860 22.19 36.14 -15.29
C ARG A 860 21.28 37.26 -15.79
N LEU A 861 20.37 37.75 -14.96
CA LEU A 861 19.46 38.83 -15.34
C LEU A 861 20.23 40.15 -15.54
N ARG A 862 21.19 40.46 -14.66
CA ARG A 862 22.06 41.65 -14.78
C ARG A 862 23.03 41.54 -15.95
N MET A 863 23.69 40.39 -16.10
CA MET A 863 24.57 40.11 -17.25
C MET A 863 23.83 40.12 -18.60
N ARG A 864 22.49 40.01 -18.64
CA ARG A 864 21.72 40.23 -19.87
C ARG A 864 21.56 41.70 -20.21
N GLY A 865 21.56 42.58 -19.21
CA GLY A 865 21.54 44.04 -19.40
C GLY A 865 22.92 44.58 -19.77
N GLU A 866 23.98 44.00 -19.20
CA GLU A 866 25.38 44.38 -19.44
C GLU A 866 26.25 43.14 -19.69
N PRO A 867 26.35 42.65 -20.94
CA PRO A 867 26.99 41.35 -21.25
C PRO A 867 28.52 41.32 -21.11
N ASP A 868 29.18 42.48 -21.09
CA ASP A 868 30.65 42.60 -21.03
C ASP A 868 31.21 42.72 -19.60
N GLU A 869 30.36 42.75 -18.57
CA GLU A 869 30.83 42.84 -17.18
C GLU A 869 31.50 41.54 -16.71
N ASN A 870 32.48 41.66 -15.80
CA ASN A 870 33.15 40.51 -15.20
C ASN A 870 32.19 39.77 -14.25
N LEU A 871 31.97 38.47 -14.49
CA LEU A 871 31.10 37.61 -13.67
C LEU A 871 31.37 37.71 -12.17
N GLU A 872 32.64 37.79 -11.74
CA GLU A 872 32.97 37.93 -10.32
C GLU A 872 32.55 39.28 -9.75
N LYS A 873 32.66 40.36 -10.53
CA LYS A 873 32.19 41.69 -10.12
C LYS A 873 30.67 41.72 -10.04
N VAL A 874 29.97 41.17 -11.03
CA VAL A 874 28.49 41.09 -11.02
C VAL A 874 28.00 40.17 -9.91
N LEU A 875 28.67 39.04 -9.68
CA LEU A 875 28.37 38.16 -8.57
C LEU A 875 28.56 38.86 -7.23
N TYR A 876 29.68 39.56 -7.05
CA TYR A 876 29.95 40.35 -5.85
C TYR A 876 28.91 41.45 -5.67
N ALA A 877 28.55 42.17 -6.74
CA ALA A 877 27.51 43.20 -6.72
C ALA A 877 26.13 42.61 -6.40
N VAL A 878 25.71 41.50 -7.01
CA VAL A 878 24.43 40.83 -6.69
C VAL A 878 24.39 40.36 -5.24
N ILE A 879 25.50 39.80 -4.75
CA ILE A 879 25.59 39.37 -3.35
C ILE A 879 25.63 40.59 -2.41
N SER A 880 26.22 41.71 -2.81
CA SER A 880 26.34 42.94 -2.02
C SER A 880 25.08 43.81 -2.02
N ASP A 881 24.36 43.87 -3.14
CA ASP A 881 23.15 44.67 -3.36
C ASP A 881 21.90 44.08 -2.68
N HIS A 882 22.01 42.88 -2.11
CA HIS A 882 21.04 42.28 -1.18
C HIS A 882 19.57 42.25 -1.65
N THR A 883 19.32 42.07 -2.95
CA THR A 883 17.98 41.70 -3.45
C THR A 883 17.94 40.22 -3.82
N LEU A 884 18.22 39.35 -2.85
CA LEU A 884 17.87 37.94 -3.01
C LEU A 884 16.36 37.80 -2.95
N PRO A 885 15.70 37.09 -3.89
CA PRO A 885 14.26 36.80 -3.80
C PRO A 885 13.93 36.20 -2.44
N ASP A 886 12.73 36.47 -1.90
CA ASP A 886 12.27 35.95 -0.60
C ASP A 886 12.77 34.52 -0.35
N ALA A 887 12.59 33.61 -1.33
CA ALA A 887 12.94 32.21 -1.25
C ALA A 887 14.43 31.91 -0.98
N ALA A 888 15.38 32.70 -1.49
CA ALA A 888 16.80 32.45 -1.27
C ALA A 888 17.20 32.90 0.15
N SER A 889 16.84 34.11 0.56
CA SER A 889 17.13 34.61 1.93
C SER A 889 16.51 33.76 3.05
N LEU A 890 15.47 32.99 2.71
CA LEU A 890 14.75 32.11 3.61
C LEU A 890 15.42 30.73 3.80
N THR A 891 16.26 30.25 2.87
CA THR A 891 16.82 28.88 2.93
C THR A 891 17.97 28.74 3.92
N ALA A 892 18.55 29.87 4.38
CA ALA A 892 19.53 29.91 5.45
C ALA A 892 19.02 29.26 6.76
N ALA A 893 17.70 29.32 7.01
CA ALA A 893 17.07 28.67 8.16
C ALA A 893 17.08 27.13 8.02
N THR A 894 16.96 26.61 6.80
CA THR A 894 17.13 25.19 6.50
C THR A 894 18.55 24.76 6.88
N ARG A 895 19.59 25.56 6.58
CA ARG A 895 20.96 25.28 7.03
C ARG A 895 21.11 25.26 8.57
N GLN A 896 20.44 26.12 9.32
CA GLN A 896 20.56 26.12 10.79
C GLN A 896 20.18 24.77 11.40
N VAL A 897 19.18 24.11 10.82
CA VAL A 897 18.70 22.80 11.25
C VAL A 897 19.53 21.66 10.63
N TYR A 898 19.78 21.72 9.33
CA TYR A 898 20.34 20.60 8.58
C TYR A 898 21.86 20.68 8.37
N GLY A 899 22.47 21.86 8.57
CA GLY A 899 23.85 22.20 8.19
C GLY A 899 24.81 22.48 9.34
N SER A 900 24.37 22.44 10.59
CA SER A 900 25.25 22.43 11.77
C SER A 900 24.88 21.26 12.68
N ALA A 901 25.78 20.27 12.75
CA ALA A 901 25.87 19.22 13.79
C ALA A 901 24.75 18.18 13.96
N GLN A 902 23.64 18.19 13.22
CA GLN A 902 22.60 17.14 13.41
C GLN A 902 22.25 16.30 12.20
N LEU A 903 22.71 16.61 10.97
CA LEU A 903 22.50 15.78 9.77
C LEU A 903 23.73 15.63 8.85
N ILE A 904 24.87 16.24 9.21
CA ILE A 904 26.14 16.21 8.44
C ILE A 904 27.30 15.91 9.40
N TRP A 905 28.31 15.22 8.86
CA TRP A 905 29.65 14.96 9.41
C TRP A 905 30.13 16.05 10.38
N ASP A 906 30.47 15.61 11.60
CA ASP A 906 31.24 16.40 12.56
C ASP A 906 32.69 15.94 12.49
N ASP A 907 33.58 16.77 11.92
CA ASP A 907 35.03 16.52 11.89
C ASP A 907 35.63 16.37 13.31
N SER A 908 34.89 16.72 14.37
CA SER A 908 35.34 16.62 15.75
C SER A 908 35.16 15.24 16.41
N ALA A 909 34.44 14.30 15.77
CA ALA A 909 34.11 13.00 16.37
C ALA A 909 35.18 11.90 16.19
N ALA A 910 36.33 12.21 15.56
CA ALA A 910 37.46 11.28 15.48
C ALA A 910 38.14 11.02 16.84
N GLN A 911 37.70 11.69 17.92
CA GLN A 911 38.16 11.44 19.28
C GLN A 911 36.99 11.54 20.26
N ARG A 912 36.40 10.40 20.62
CA ARG A 912 35.92 10.00 21.97
C ARG A 912 34.83 8.93 21.86
N ASP A 913 35.19 7.72 22.27
CA ASP A 913 34.33 6.92 23.14
C ASP A 913 34.90 7.14 24.56
N PRO A 914 34.09 7.33 25.61
CA PRO A 914 33.38 6.19 26.20
C PRO A 914 31.95 6.48 26.72
N SER A 915 31.12 5.43 26.67
CA SER A 915 30.08 5.03 27.63
C SER A 915 28.89 5.98 27.88
N ILE A 916 27.70 5.54 27.46
CA ILE A 916 26.41 6.03 27.98
C ILE A 916 25.69 4.84 28.62
N GLU A 917 25.57 4.87 29.95
CA GLU A 917 24.72 3.96 30.73
C GLU A 917 23.24 4.33 30.54
N LEU A 918 22.39 3.33 30.30
CA LEU A 918 20.93 3.46 30.31
C LEU A 918 20.37 2.95 31.65
N PRO A 919 19.40 3.63 32.27
CA PRO A 919 18.82 3.19 33.55
C PRO A 919 17.89 1.98 33.35
N ILE A 920 18.22 0.90 34.05
CA ILE A 920 17.37 -0.29 34.19
C ILE A 920 16.27 0.04 35.21
N THR A 921 15.00 -0.12 34.83
CA THR A 921 13.87 -0.08 35.77
C THR A 921 13.35 -1.51 35.93
N THR A 922 13.43 -2.06 37.14
CA THR A 922 12.98 -3.41 37.49
C THR A 922 11.44 -3.47 37.60
N PRO A 923 10.77 -4.58 37.21
CA PRO A 923 9.33 -4.73 37.38
C PRO A 923 8.95 -4.98 38.86
N ALA A 924 7.82 -4.43 39.30
CA ALA A 924 7.22 -4.70 40.60
C ALA A 924 6.38 -6.00 40.57
N GLU A 925 6.41 -6.75 41.68
CA GLU A 925 5.76 -8.04 41.90
C GLU A 925 4.22 -7.99 41.96
N ALA A 926 3.58 -9.09 41.54
CA ALA A 926 2.13 -9.30 41.61
C ALA A 926 1.72 -10.01 42.92
N GLY A 927 0.67 -9.50 43.58
CA GLY A 927 0.01 -10.15 44.73
C GLY A 927 -1.07 -11.17 44.33
N PRO A 928 -1.50 -12.06 45.26
CA PRO A 928 -2.32 -13.24 44.95
C PRO A 928 -3.83 -12.93 44.92
N PRO A 929 -4.66 -13.83 44.35
CA PRO A 929 -6.11 -13.64 44.23
C PRO A 929 -6.85 -14.16 45.46
N ASP A 930 -7.99 -13.55 45.81
CA ASP A 930 -8.99 -14.23 46.64
C ASP A 930 -10.44 -13.81 46.37
N ASP A 931 -11.25 -14.87 46.34
CA ASP A 931 -12.64 -15.09 46.74
C ASP A 931 -13.86 -14.74 45.85
N ASP A 932 -14.72 -15.76 45.80
CA ASP A 932 -15.89 -16.07 45.00
C ASP A 932 -17.15 -15.91 45.88
N SER A 933 -18.07 -15.00 45.56
CA SER A 933 -19.54 -15.21 45.73
C SER A 933 -20.39 -13.97 45.42
N VAL A 934 -21.55 -14.19 44.79
CA VAL A 934 -22.58 -13.17 44.52
C VAL A 934 -23.92 -13.60 45.13
N MET A 935 -24.37 -12.88 46.16
CA MET A 935 -25.77 -12.89 46.66
C MET A 935 -26.66 -11.98 45.79
N ARG A 936 -27.91 -12.40 45.51
CA ARG A 936 -28.89 -11.61 44.75
C ARG A 936 -30.20 -11.45 45.50
N VAL A 937 -30.57 -10.21 45.84
CA VAL A 937 -31.92 -9.81 46.27
C VAL A 937 -32.60 -9.03 45.12
N PRO A 938 -33.92 -9.21 44.85
CA PRO A 938 -34.58 -8.48 43.78
C PRO A 938 -34.84 -7.01 44.12
N VAL A 939 -34.61 -6.13 43.15
CA VAL A 939 -34.86 -4.68 43.22
C VAL A 939 -36.37 -4.37 43.04
N PRO A 940 -36.99 -3.48 43.83
CA PRO A 940 -38.39 -3.10 43.65
C PRO A 940 -38.59 -2.22 42.42
N LYS A 941 -39.80 -2.25 41.83
CA LYS A 941 -40.12 -1.41 40.66
C LYS A 941 -40.17 0.08 41.04
N PRO A 942 -39.67 0.98 40.17
CA PRO A 942 -39.74 2.42 40.41
C PRO A 942 -41.18 2.93 40.26
N VAL A 943 -41.67 3.62 41.28
CA VAL A 943 -42.96 4.31 41.29
C VAL A 943 -42.80 5.64 40.54
N HIS A 944 -43.65 5.92 39.56
CA HIS A 944 -43.70 7.23 38.90
C HIS A 944 -44.45 8.24 39.77
N GLY A 945 -43.72 8.98 40.60
CA GLY A 945 -44.21 10.19 41.23
C GLY A 945 -44.07 11.38 40.28
N HIS A 946 -45.17 12.03 39.93
CA HIS A 946 -45.13 13.35 39.30
C HIS A 946 -44.63 14.39 40.32
N LEU A 947 -43.35 14.75 40.23
CA LEU A 947 -42.84 15.96 40.89
C LEU A 947 -43.24 17.17 40.02
N LYS A 948 -44.25 17.91 40.46
CA LYS A 948 -44.47 19.29 40.01
C LYS A 948 -43.34 20.14 40.58
N MET A 949 -42.31 20.42 39.78
CA MET A 949 -41.34 21.48 40.10
C MET A 949 -41.97 22.84 39.80
N ASN A 950 -42.09 23.68 40.83
CA ASN A 950 -42.46 25.08 40.69
C ASN A 950 -41.21 25.90 40.33
N TYR A 951 -41.14 26.37 39.08
CA TYR A 951 -40.00 27.09 38.52
C TYR A 951 -39.75 28.48 39.16
N ASP A 952 -40.67 28.98 39.97
CA ASP A 952 -40.54 30.28 40.66
C ASP A 952 -39.66 30.23 41.93
N SER A 953 -39.07 29.08 42.26
CA SER A 953 -38.28 28.88 43.50
C SER A 953 -36.77 28.72 43.31
N LEU A 954 -36.24 28.95 42.10
CA LEU A 954 -34.80 28.86 41.88
C LEU A 954 -34.09 30.17 42.28
N PRO A 955 -33.07 30.13 43.15
CA PRO A 955 -32.41 31.33 43.65
C PRO A 955 -31.60 32.02 42.55
N THR A 956 -31.92 33.29 42.31
CA THR A 956 -31.19 34.22 41.45
C THR A 956 -30.09 34.93 42.24
N SER A 957 -28.96 34.27 42.47
CA SER A 957 -27.71 35.00 42.75
C SER A 957 -26.49 34.17 42.35
N ARG A 958 -25.56 34.82 41.63
CA ARG A 958 -24.22 34.30 41.34
C ARG A 958 -23.38 34.35 42.61
N PRO A 959 -22.50 33.38 42.88
CA PRO A 959 -21.45 33.59 43.86
C PRO A 959 -20.43 34.60 43.30
N VAL A 960 -20.01 35.49 44.20
CA VAL A 960 -18.95 36.51 44.02
C VAL A 960 -17.61 35.85 43.79
#